data_AF-A0A2V0PAT4-F1
#
_entry.id   AF-A0A2V0PAT4-F1
#
_cell.length_a   1.000
_cell.length_b   1.000
_cell.length_c   1.000
_cell.angle_alpha   90.00
_cell.angle_beta   90.00
_cell.angle_gamma   90.00
#
_symmetry.space_group_name_H-M   'P 1'
#
loop_
_entity.id
_entity.type
_entity.pdbx_description
1 polymer ?
#
loop_
_entity_poly.entity_id
_entity_poly.type
_entity_poly.pdbx_seq_one_letter_code
_entity_poly.pdbx_strand_id
1 'polypeptide(L)'
;MATTAARPPPSPPPPSPRASAARARERRQRQEARDAAVLSGLLAALSAGAAPGQNLPRGSPDEHTWIEEIRDDGPRGAGPDGPDGGGGGGGAAPGNGEALSPAEALPPPLAAALLQPQLQAAVGTLKYANGDNYTGDVLGGRLRHGSGVHACADGARYEGGWRLDQRHGRGAFTSAGGFGYQGEFRHDKAHGRGAATYPNGSRYEGEWADDARCGWGRLETAEGQAFEGEWRGDAMSGGGKWTLAGGGGYYVGSFEAGERVQGRLVLFGPGGEYSYEGSFKDGLRHGTGVAVAEGLYRYRGPFERDARHGDGGECHYADGSRYTGGWRRDARAGRGVLRLGDGTVYEGEFENDARHGEGTCRFASGERYTGSWRAGVRAGQGRAVFANGDRYAGEWEGDGPHGEGFMAYRGGWRAGRRHGVGLMVFADGTSFKGRWEDGAWLQSAADPARCRLRGRGLARAAAGEAAEFSIQARDEDNNPRLSGGDAFRVVLLRRGGGGDDDGGSGRVGNDDPCVGGGDAAASGAAPEEEAVAAGRVLRVAAEGEVFDCGDGSYRASYTLREAGRYLLAVTDGGGEHVADSPYPVLVLPGPPSPAATAVTGAGVNAATAGAPASFTAHAHDASGNACAPPGGGAPPALPPLRARLLTGAGGPPAAEVACVPLPSEGRWECAYEAPAAPGLYVLEVTVGASVQGAGAAAPVGDGSAGGGAGPEAAPAAGWRHVRGSPFGVRVAAPAGCAASGEAAAAAAAACPPPCARDAVGWWAGVARREYAAANGGSMAGFDDGDGEAASGGGGTEPEAAYVAANPGVAVVERLEDLWLLSKLQRERATAAGAGGGA
;
A
#
# COMPACT_ATOMS: atom_id res chain seq x y z
N MET A 1 21.30 21.82 -43.33
CA MET A 1 22.27 21.58 -44.43
C MET A 1 23.29 22.70 -44.40
N ALA A 2 24.56 22.40 -44.11
CA ALA A 2 25.66 23.36 -44.21
C ALA A 2 26.94 22.56 -44.49
N THR A 3 27.65 22.98 -45.53
CA THR A 3 28.85 22.36 -46.09
C THR A 3 30.05 22.51 -45.16
N THR A 4 30.77 21.41 -44.97
CA THR A 4 32.03 21.31 -44.21
C THR A 4 33.15 22.09 -44.92
N ALA A 5 33.59 23.21 -44.34
CA ALA A 5 34.86 23.86 -44.67
C ALA A 5 35.89 23.55 -43.56
N ALA A 6 37.06 23.07 -43.97
CA ALA A 6 38.17 22.70 -43.07
C ALA A 6 38.83 23.94 -42.44
N ARG A 7 39.17 23.84 -41.15
CA ARG A 7 39.83 24.86 -40.31
C ARG A 7 41.19 25.33 -40.85
N PRO A 8 41.53 26.64 -40.78
CA PRO A 8 42.92 27.12 -40.81
C PRO A 8 43.61 26.95 -39.43
N PRO A 9 44.96 26.88 -39.38
CA PRO A 9 45.72 26.70 -38.13
C PRO A 9 45.72 27.96 -37.24
N PRO A 10 45.96 27.84 -35.93
CA PRO A 10 45.96 28.96 -34.99
C PRO A 10 47.11 29.95 -35.26
N SER A 11 46.81 31.24 -35.14
CA SER A 11 47.77 32.35 -35.27
C SER A 11 48.87 32.27 -34.19
N PRO A 12 50.12 32.64 -34.52
CA PRO A 12 51.22 32.64 -33.53
C PRO A 12 51.00 33.68 -32.42
N PRO A 13 51.52 33.43 -31.20
CA PRO A 13 51.37 34.35 -30.07
C PRO A 13 52.08 35.69 -30.33
N PRO A 14 51.61 36.80 -29.72
CA PRO A 14 52.19 38.12 -29.94
C PRO A 14 53.64 38.21 -29.42
N PRO A 15 54.50 39.01 -30.07
CA PRO A 15 55.87 39.22 -29.60
C PRO A 15 55.89 39.94 -28.24
N SER A 16 56.92 39.68 -27.44
CA SER A 16 57.06 40.25 -26.09
C SER A 16 57.06 41.79 -26.11
N PRO A 17 56.64 42.46 -25.01
CA PRO A 17 56.59 43.93 -24.90
C PRO A 17 57.92 44.64 -25.19
N ARG A 18 59.05 43.94 -25.01
CA ARG A 18 60.38 44.46 -25.35
C ARG A 18 60.64 44.48 -26.86
N ALA A 19 60.11 43.50 -27.60
CA ALA A 19 60.24 43.43 -29.05
C ALA A 19 59.37 44.47 -29.76
N SER A 20 58.19 44.81 -29.22
CA SER A 20 57.33 45.89 -29.76
C SER A 20 57.95 47.28 -29.55
N ALA A 21 58.54 47.56 -28.40
CA ALA A 21 59.26 48.82 -28.15
C ALA A 21 60.52 48.98 -29.01
N ALA A 22 61.28 47.89 -29.25
CA ALA A 22 62.43 47.91 -30.15
C ALA A 22 62.03 48.19 -31.61
N ARG A 23 60.95 47.55 -32.08
CA ARG A 23 60.39 47.79 -33.43
C ARG A 23 59.85 49.22 -33.58
N ALA A 24 59.23 49.78 -32.55
CA ALA A 24 58.77 51.17 -32.56
C ALA A 24 59.95 52.16 -32.65
N ARG A 25 61.03 51.92 -31.91
CA ARG A 25 62.26 52.72 -31.98
C ARG A 25 62.94 52.61 -33.34
N GLU A 26 63.03 51.42 -33.90
CA GLU A 26 63.62 51.19 -35.22
C GLU A 26 62.80 51.87 -36.33
N ARG A 27 61.45 51.79 -36.27
CA ARG A 27 60.56 52.52 -37.18
C ARG A 27 60.79 54.03 -37.10
N ARG A 28 60.90 54.58 -35.89
CA ARG A 28 61.19 56.01 -35.67
C ARG A 28 62.55 56.42 -36.27
N GLN A 29 63.61 55.64 -36.03
CA GLN A 29 64.93 55.92 -36.60
C GLN A 29 64.96 55.85 -38.14
N ARG A 30 64.32 54.83 -38.73
CA ARG A 30 64.22 54.71 -40.21
C ARG A 30 63.48 55.90 -40.80
N GLN A 31 62.45 56.38 -40.13
CA GLN A 31 61.70 57.55 -40.58
C GLN A 31 62.52 58.84 -40.46
N GLU A 32 63.21 59.05 -39.34
CA GLU A 32 64.09 60.21 -39.16
C GLU A 32 65.19 60.25 -40.24
N ALA A 33 65.77 59.10 -40.57
CA ALA A 33 66.75 58.99 -41.66
C ALA A 33 66.16 59.35 -43.03
N ARG A 34 64.92 58.95 -43.30
CA ARG A 34 64.19 59.29 -44.54
C ARG A 34 63.91 60.80 -44.63
N ASP A 35 63.38 61.39 -43.56
CA ASP A 35 63.11 62.83 -43.47
C ASP A 35 64.40 63.65 -43.71
N ALA A 36 65.51 63.23 -43.09
CA ALA A 36 66.82 63.87 -43.27
C ALA A 36 67.35 63.77 -44.72
N ALA A 37 67.15 62.62 -45.37
CA ALA A 37 67.54 62.42 -46.77
C ALA A 37 66.74 63.32 -47.73
N VAL A 38 65.42 63.45 -47.50
CA VAL A 38 64.54 64.32 -48.31
C VAL A 38 64.97 65.79 -48.20
N LEU A 39 65.21 66.27 -46.98
CA LEU A 39 65.67 67.65 -46.76
C LEU A 39 67.05 67.92 -47.35
N SER A 40 67.97 66.97 -47.24
CA SER A 40 69.31 67.07 -47.83
C SER A 40 69.25 67.14 -49.36
N GLY A 41 68.38 66.33 -49.99
CA GLY A 41 68.13 66.39 -51.43
C GLY A 41 67.50 67.70 -51.89
N LEU A 42 66.53 68.23 -51.12
CA LEU A 42 65.91 69.53 -51.42
C LEU A 42 66.94 70.67 -51.40
N LEU A 43 67.79 70.72 -50.37
CA LEU A 43 68.86 71.70 -50.24
C LEU A 43 69.84 71.66 -51.42
N ALA A 44 70.28 70.45 -51.82
CA ALA A 44 71.14 70.27 -52.99
C ALA A 44 70.47 70.82 -54.26
N ALA A 45 69.17 70.56 -54.44
CA ALA A 45 68.46 70.96 -55.63
C ALA A 45 68.17 72.48 -55.70
N LEU A 46 67.99 73.15 -54.55
CA LEU A 46 67.88 74.61 -54.46
C LEU A 46 69.24 75.29 -54.75
N SER A 47 70.34 74.71 -54.26
CA SER A 47 71.69 75.24 -54.50
C SER A 47 72.14 75.16 -55.96
N ALA A 48 71.55 74.26 -56.75
CA ALA A 48 71.84 74.09 -58.18
C ALA A 48 71.08 75.07 -59.10
N GLY A 49 70.30 76.01 -58.56
CA GLY A 49 69.64 77.07 -59.36
C GLY A 49 68.47 76.58 -60.23
N ALA A 50 67.87 75.43 -59.93
CA ALA A 50 66.71 74.93 -60.65
C ALA A 50 65.50 75.86 -60.46
N ALA A 51 64.97 76.43 -61.54
CA ALA A 51 63.87 77.38 -61.51
C ALA A 51 62.58 76.77 -60.89
N PRO A 52 61.83 77.54 -60.09
CA PRO A 52 60.53 77.09 -59.58
C PRO A 52 59.54 76.93 -60.74
N GLY A 53 58.99 75.73 -60.92
CA GLY A 53 57.92 75.47 -61.88
C GLY A 53 58.25 74.65 -63.13
N GLN A 54 59.39 73.96 -63.21
CA GLN A 54 59.59 72.92 -64.23
C GLN A 54 59.04 71.57 -63.77
N ASN A 55 58.16 70.98 -64.59
CA ASN A 55 57.50 69.68 -64.40
C ASN A 55 58.39 68.69 -63.66
N LEU A 56 58.06 68.41 -62.41
CA LEU A 56 58.69 67.32 -61.66
C LEU A 56 58.19 65.99 -62.27
N PRO A 57 59.05 65.16 -62.86
CA PRO A 57 58.67 63.80 -63.18
C PRO A 57 58.53 63.04 -61.86
N ARG A 58 57.31 62.70 -61.44
CA ARG A 58 57.13 61.56 -60.54
C ARG A 58 57.23 60.30 -61.39
N GLY A 59 58.20 59.45 -61.09
CA GLY A 59 58.05 58.03 -61.35
C GLY A 59 57.00 57.51 -60.38
N SER A 60 55.79 57.27 -60.86
CA SER A 60 54.72 56.62 -60.11
C SER A 60 54.96 55.11 -60.09
N PRO A 61 55.31 54.48 -58.96
CA PRO A 61 54.74 53.19 -58.67
C PRO A 61 53.32 53.47 -58.15
N ASP A 62 52.33 53.30 -59.01
CA ASP A 62 50.90 53.16 -58.71
C ASP A 62 50.44 53.75 -57.35
N GLU A 63 50.28 55.08 -57.30
CA GLU A 63 49.64 55.77 -56.17
C GLU A 63 48.12 55.43 -56.06
N HIS A 64 47.60 54.61 -56.98
CA HIS A 64 46.19 54.18 -57.07
C HIS A 64 45.84 52.89 -56.31
N THR A 65 46.77 52.25 -55.59
CA THR A 65 46.48 50.98 -54.88
C THR A 65 46.83 51.06 -53.39
N TRP A 66 46.05 51.81 -52.61
CA TRP A 66 46.32 51.90 -51.16
C TRP A 66 45.13 51.59 -50.25
N ILE A 67 43.90 51.44 -50.78
CA ILE A 67 42.70 51.05 -50.00
C ILE A 67 41.78 50.03 -50.75
N GLU A 68 42.13 49.53 -51.94
CA GLU A 68 41.25 48.60 -52.70
C GLU A 68 41.37 47.10 -52.34
N GLU A 69 42.29 46.68 -51.46
CA GLU A 69 42.34 45.31 -50.94
C GLU A 69 41.74 45.20 -49.53
N ILE A 70 40.45 45.51 -49.40
CA ILE A 70 39.60 44.84 -48.41
C ILE A 70 38.50 44.15 -49.21
N ARG A 71 38.90 43.12 -49.97
CA ARG A 71 37.97 42.15 -50.54
C ARG A 71 37.91 40.93 -49.62
N ASP A 72 36.67 40.66 -49.25
CA ASP A 72 36.14 39.45 -48.63
C ASP A 72 36.61 38.21 -49.39
N ASP A 73 37.58 37.47 -48.85
CA ASP A 73 37.88 36.07 -49.24
C ASP A 73 38.79 35.40 -48.18
N GLY A 74 38.28 34.35 -47.52
CA GLY A 74 39.01 33.57 -46.51
C GLY A 74 40.13 32.69 -47.09
N PRO A 75 41.26 32.42 -46.38
CA PRO A 75 42.39 31.73 -47.00
C PRO A 75 42.50 30.23 -46.67
N ARG A 76 42.87 29.42 -47.68
CA ARG A 76 43.50 28.08 -47.57
C ARG A 76 45.04 28.23 -47.62
N GLY A 77 45.78 27.41 -46.85
CA GLY A 77 47.21 27.61 -46.57
C GLY A 77 48.21 26.64 -47.20
N ALA A 78 49.43 26.59 -46.62
CA ALA A 78 50.43 25.51 -46.62
C ALA A 78 51.68 25.94 -45.79
N GLY A 79 52.28 25.02 -45.01
CA GLY A 79 53.51 25.22 -44.19
C GLY A 79 54.83 25.18 -44.99
N PRO A 80 56.04 24.99 -44.38
CA PRO A 80 56.32 24.02 -43.31
C PRO A 80 57.26 24.46 -42.13
N ASP A 81 57.13 23.70 -41.03
CA ASP A 81 58.09 23.14 -40.03
C ASP A 81 59.25 23.93 -39.37
N GLY A 82 59.34 23.81 -38.02
CA GLY A 82 60.58 23.92 -37.23
C GLY A 82 60.40 24.35 -35.75
N PRO A 83 60.96 23.65 -34.73
CA PRO A 83 60.43 23.64 -33.35
C PRO A 83 61.21 24.50 -32.31
N ASP A 84 60.77 24.39 -31.04
CA ASP A 84 61.34 24.85 -29.75
C ASP A 84 60.73 26.14 -29.18
N GLY A 85 60.38 26.28 -27.90
CA GLY A 85 60.52 25.43 -26.72
C GLY A 85 60.40 26.31 -25.45
N GLY A 86 59.59 25.88 -24.48
CA GLY A 86 59.78 26.13 -23.03
C GLY A 86 59.57 27.54 -22.42
N GLY A 87 58.86 27.56 -21.29
CA GLY A 87 59.17 28.49 -20.18
C GLY A 87 58.07 29.47 -19.79
N GLY A 88 57.40 29.22 -18.66
CA GLY A 88 56.36 30.08 -18.09
C GLY A 88 56.85 31.24 -17.23
N GLY A 89 55.88 31.87 -16.56
CA GLY A 89 56.09 32.85 -15.49
C GLY A 89 55.06 33.97 -15.55
N GLY A 90 54.13 33.99 -14.59
CA GLY A 90 53.07 34.99 -14.47
C GLY A 90 53.57 36.36 -13.98
N GLY A 91 52.66 37.34 -13.99
CA GLY A 91 52.89 38.60 -13.31
C GLY A 91 52.07 39.76 -13.88
N ALA A 92 51.00 40.08 -13.14
CA ALA A 92 50.45 41.42 -12.85
C ALA A 92 50.09 42.40 -13.98
N ALA A 93 48.85 42.88 -13.89
CA ALA A 93 48.34 44.07 -14.55
C ALA A 93 49.13 45.35 -14.17
N PRO A 94 49.11 46.35 -15.05
CA PRO A 94 48.76 47.72 -14.66
C PRO A 94 47.66 48.28 -15.60
N GLY A 95 46.72 49.12 -15.20
CA GLY A 95 46.73 50.08 -14.09
C GLY A 95 47.07 51.49 -14.58
N ASN A 96 46.16 52.08 -15.35
CA ASN A 96 45.91 53.52 -15.59
C ASN A 96 47.04 54.47 -16.05
N GLY A 97 46.74 55.15 -17.17
CA GLY A 97 46.85 56.61 -17.27
C GLY A 97 48.22 57.16 -17.65
N GLU A 98 48.52 57.23 -18.95
CA GLU A 98 49.42 58.26 -19.48
C GLU A 98 48.62 59.26 -20.31
N ALA A 99 48.63 60.50 -19.83
CA ALA A 99 48.18 61.66 -20.55
C ALA A 99 48.99 61.81 -21.85
N LEU A 100 48.29 62.09 -22.95
CA LEU A 100 48.88 62.44 -24.24
C LEU A 100 49.84 63.63 -24.08
N SER A 101 51.13 63.40 -24.30
CA SER A 101 52.14 64.45 -24.37
C SER A 101 52.03 65.24 -25.67
N PRO A 102 52.25 66.57 -25.65
CA PRO A 102 52.20 67.41 -26.83
C PRO A 102 53.45 67.24 -27.70
N ALA A 103 53.24 67.20 -29.02
CA ALA A 103 54.21 67.45 -30.10
C ALA A 103 55.58 66.73 -30.00
N GLU A 104 55.79 65.71 -30.83
CA GLU A 104 57.15 65.28 -31.20
C GLU A 104 57.88 66.45 -31.87
N ALA A 105 58.73 67.14 -31.10
CA ALA A 105 59.63 68.15 -31.64
C ALA A 105 60.62 67.51 -32.63
N LEU A 106 60.86 68.19 -33.74
CA LEU A 106 61.87 67.79 -34.73
C LEU A 106 63.25 67.66 -34.06
N PRO A 107 64.06 66.63 -34.38
CA PRO A 107 65.39 66.50 -33.83
C PRO A 107 66.27 67.71 -34.23
N PRO A 108 67.23 68.12 -33.38
CA PRO A 108 68.00 69.37 -33.54
C PRO A 108 68.61 69.63 -34.94
N PRO A 109 69.20 68.65 -35.66
CA PRO A 109 69.76 68.89 -36.99
C PRO A 109 68.69 69.16 -38.07
N LEU A 110 67.49 68.59 -37.94
CA LEU A 110 66.37 68.85 -38.86
C LEU A 110 65.76 70.24 -38.60
N ALA A 111 65.62 70.61 -37.34
CA ALA A 111 65.15 71.93 -36.94
C ALA A 111 66.10 73.04 -37.43
N ALA A 112 67.42 72.81 -37.41
CA ALA A 112 68.43 73.74 -37.91
C ALA A 112 68.38 73.92 -39.45
N ALA A 113 68.08 72.87 -40.21
CA ALA A 113 67.96 72.93 -41.67
C ALA A 113 66.74 73.75 -42.13
N LEU A 114 65.64 73.69 -41.38
CA LEU A 114 64.39 74.42 -41.67
C LEU A 114 64.47 75.93 -41.34
N LEU A 115 65.50 76.37 -40.61
CA LEU A 115 65.74 77.78 -40.30
C LEU A 115 66.45 78.54 -41.44
N GLN A 116 66.86 77.87 -42.51
CA GLN A 116 67.45 78.54 -43.67
C GLN A 116 66.39 79.34 -44.44
N PRO A 117 66.66 80.59 -44.87
CA PRO A 117 65.67 81.44 -45.57
C PRO A 117 65.07 80.79 -46.81
N GLN A 118 65.85 79.92 -47.47
CA GLN A 118 65.51 79.21 -48.71
C GLN A 118 64.55 78.02 -48.47
N LEU A 119 64.39 77.59 -47.21
CA LEU A 119 63.51 76.51 -46.77
C LEU A 119 62.35 77.02 -45.92
N GLN A 120 61.99 78.31 -46.01
CA GLN A 120 60.78 78.77 -45.34
C GLN A 120 59.53 78.22 -46.04
N ALA A 121 58.57 77.76 -45.25
CA ALA A 121 57.26 77.36 -45.75
C ALA A 121 56.49 78.63 -46.16
N ALA A 122 55.95 78.64 -47.36
CA ALA A 122 55.12 79.72 -47.87
C ALA A 122 53.91 79.15 -48.60
N VAL A 123 52.79 79.88 -48.59
CA VAL A 123 51.59 79.47 -49.33
C VAL A 123 51.89 79.51 -50.83
N GLY A 124 51.66 78.39 -51.50
CA GLY A 124 51.92 78.22 -52.92
C GLY A 124 51.01 77.18 -53.57
N THR A 125 51.04 77.14 -54.90
CA THR A 125 50.31 76.17 -55.70
C THR A 125 51.29 75.31 -56.49
N LEU A 126 51.19 73.99 -56.37
CA LEU A 126 51.96 73.03 -57.17
C LEU A 126 51.01 72.34 -58.15
N LYS A 127 51.25 72.51 -59.45
CA LYS A 127 50.53 71.82 -60.52
C LYS A 127 51.39 70.72 -61.08
N TYR A 128 50.84 69.51 -61.17
CA TYR A 128 51.55 68.33 -61.64
C TYR A 128 51.10 67.97 -63.06
N ALA A 129 52.00 67.33 -63.82
CA ALA A 129 51.75 66.98 -65.22
C ALA A 129 50.62 65.94 -65.41
N ASN A 130 50.36 65.13 -64.38
CA ASN A 130 49.25 64.17 -64.33
C ASN A 130 47.88 64.84 -64.09
N GLY A 131 47.84 66.16 -63.90
CA GLY A 131 46.62 66.91 -63.61
C GLY A 131 46.34 67.16 -62.12
N ASP A 132 47.16 66.59 -61.22
CA ASP A 132 47.01 66.85 -59.78
C ASP A 132 47.34 68.31 -59.46
N ASN A 133 46.69 68.82 -58.41
CA ASN A 133 46.90 70.18 -57.95
C ASN A 133 47.00 70.22 -56.42
N TYR A 134 47.99 70.94 -55.92
CA TYR A 134 48.14 71.25 -54.50
C TYR A 134 48.06 72.75 -54.27
N THR A 135 47.34 73.17 -53.24
CA THR A 135 47.33 74.54 -52.73
C THR A 135 47.51 74.51 -51.22
N GLY A 136 48.56 75.14 -50.71
CA GLY A 136 48.87 75.15 -49.28
C GLY A 136 50.29 75.60 -48.99
N ASP A 137 50.80 75.32 -47.80
CA ASP A 137 52.19 75.64 -47.48
C ASP A 137 53.13 74.74 -48.29
N VAL A 138 54.18 75.33 -48.84
CA VAL A 138 55.19 74.65 -49.66
C VAL A 138 56.56 74.99 -49.09
N LEU A 139 57.34 73.96 -48.77
CA LEU A 139 58.70 74.08 -48.30
C LEU A 139 59.66 74.22 -49.50
N GLY A 140 60.42 75.31 -49.54
CA GLY A 140 61.40 75.57 -50.62
C GLY A 140 60.78 75.62 -52.02
N GLY A 141 59.48 75.95 -52.12
CA GLY A 141 58.74 76.01 -53.39
C GLY A 141 58.54 74.66 -54.10
N ARG A 142 58.88 73.52 -53.47
CA ARG A 142 58.90 72.21 -54.14
C ARG A 142 58.22 71.07 -53.38
N LEU A 143 58.20 71.09 -52.04
CA LEU A 143 57.62 70.01 -51.24
C LEU A 143 56.36 70.47 -50.51
N ARG A 144 55.31 69.64 -50.51
CA ARG A 144 54.11 69.90 -49.68
C ARG A 144 54.50 69.86 -48.20
N HIS A 145 54.11 70.87 -47.45
CA HIS A 145 54.42 71.00 -46.01
C HIS A 145 53.30 71.80 -45.33
N GLY A 146 53.28 71.87 -43.99
CA GLY A 146 52.30 72.70 -43.28
C GLY A 146 50.87 72.27 -43.55
N SER A 147 49.97 73.20 -43.86
CA SER A 147 48.57 72.89 -44.18
C SER A 147 48.30 73.06 -45.67
N GLY A 148 47.51 72.15 -46.25
CA GLY A 148 47.18 72.27 -47.67
C GLY A 148 46.14 71.29 -48.18
N VAL A 149 45.64 71.61 -49.37
CA VAL A 149 44.65 70.84 -50.13
C VAL A 149 45.33 70.23 -51.34
N HIS A 150 45.30 68.92 -51.46
CA HIS A 150 45.71 68.16 -52.63
C HIS A 150 44.47 67.60 -53.33
N ALA A 151 44.21 68.04 -54.55
CA ALA A 151 43.19 67.50 -55.43
C ALA A 151 43.86 66.69 -56.53
N CYS A 152 43.62 65.38 -56.53
CA CYS A 152 44.12 64.46 -57.54
C CYS A 152 43.24 64.51 -58.79
N ALA A 153 43.82 64.28 -59.97
CA ALA A 153 43.09 64.25 -61.24
C ALA A 153 42.05 63.13 -61.31
N ASP A 154 42.24 62.05 -60.55
CA ASP A 154 41.30 60.93 -60.42
C ASP A 154 40.05 61.26 -59.59
N GLY A 155 40.01 62.44 -58.95
CA GLY A 155 38.91 62.87 -58.08
C GLY A 155 39.16 62.65 -56.60
N ALA A 156 40.26 62.01 -56.20
CA ALA A 156 40.65 61.96 -54.79
C ALA A 156 41.06 63.35 -54.27
N ARG A 157 40.80 63.60 -53.00
CA ARG A 157 41.07 64.89 -52.34
C ARG A 157 41.61 64.65 -50.93
N TYR A 158 42.67 65.36 -50.57
CA TYR A 158 43.15 65.47 -49.20
C TYR A 158 43.20 66.94 -48.78
N GLU A 159 42.77 67.22 -47.55
CA GLU A 159 42.85 68.53 -46.92
C GLU A 159 43.36 68.35 -45.50
N GLY A 160 44.53 68.89 -45.18
CA GLY A 160 45.10 68.73 -43.85
C GLY A 160 46.58 69.02 -43.78
N GLY A 161 47.21 68.46 -42.74
CA GLY A 161 48.62 68.63 -42.47
C GLY A 161 49.52 67.80 -43.39
N TRP A 162 50.65 68.39 -43.74
CA TRP A 162 51.70 67.82 -44.58
C TRP A 162 53.04 67.98 -43.88
N ARG A 163 53.87 66.95 -43.96
CA ARG A 163 55.25 66.97 -43.51
C ARG A 163 56.11 66.29 -44.55
N LEU A 164 56.96 67.08 -45.22
CA LEU A 164 57.95 66.60 -46.18
C LEU A 164 57.33 65.72 -47.26
N ASP A 165 56.27 66.25 -47.89
CA ASP A 165 55.51 65.60 -48.96
C ASP A 165 54.63 64.41 -48.54
N GLN A 166 54.56 64.10 -47.23
CA GLN A 166 53.69 63.08 -46.64
C GLN A 166 52.52 63.71 -45.87
N ARG A 167 51.33 63.10 -45.92
CA ARG A 167 50.21 63.46 -45.05
C ARG A 167 50.60 63.20 -43.59
N HIS A 168 50.41 64.20 -42.73
CA HIS A 168 50.85 64.16 -41.33
C HIS A 168 50.04 65.12 -40.45
N GLY A 169 49.70 64.72 -39.23
CA GLY A 169 48.83 65.52 -38.36
C GLY A 169 47.36 65.37 -38.75
N ARG A 170 46.51 66.33 -38.38
CA ARG A 170 45.06 66.25 -38.64
C ARG A 170 44.76 66.52 -40.12
N GLY A 171 43.86 65.75 -40.69
CA GLY A 171 43.38 65.96 -42.06
C GLY A 171 42.11 65.19 -42.39
N ALA A 172 41.60 65.44 -43.59
CA ALA A 172 40.47 64.76 -44.20
C ALA A 172 40.88 64.28 -45.60
N PHE A 173 40.66 63.01 -45.87
CA PHE A 173 40.86 62.35 -47.15
C PHE A 173 39.53 61.86 -47.70
N THR A 174 39.32 62.03 -49.00
CA THR A 174 38.22 61.43 -49.75
C THR A 174 38.82 60.83 -51.02
N SER A 175 38.62 59.54 -51.22
CA SER A 175 39.00 58.86 -52.46
C SER A 175 37.92 59.06 -53.55
N ALA A 176 38.31 58.87 -54.81
CA ALA A 176 37.37 58.85 -55.93
C ALA A 176 36.29 57.75 -55.79
N GLY A 177 36.65 56.62 -55.16
CA GLY A 177 35.77 55.48 -54.91
C GLY A 177 34.81 55.65 -53.73
N GLY A 178 34.76 56.83 -53.10
CA GLY A 178 33.79 57.13 -52.02
C GLY A 178 34.25 56.75 -50.60
N PHE A 179 35.44 56.17 -50.42
CA PHE A 179 36.05 56.05 -49.09
C PHE A 179 36.46 57.43 -48.58
N GLY A 180 36.09 57.76 -47.35
CA GLY A 180 36.48 58.97 -46.65
C GLY A 180 37.13 58.65 -45.31
N TYR A 181 38.10 59.45 -44.90
CA TYR A 181 38.71 59.39 -43.58
C TYR A 181 38.97 60.80 -43.06
N GLN A 182 38.61 61.06 -41.81
CA GLN A 182 38.91 62.31 -41.11
C GLN A 182 39.55 61.98 -39.77
N GLY A 183 40.78 62.41 -39.55
CA GLY A 183 41.51 62.03 -38.35
C GLY A 183 42.97 62.44 -38.39
N GLU A 184 43.76 61.75 -37.57
CA GLU A 184 45.20 61.94 -37.51
C GLU A 184 45.90 61.08 -38.57
N PHE A 185 46.91 61.65 -39.21
CA PHE A 185 47.75 60.99 -40.19
C PHE A 185 49.18 60.97 -39.68
N ARG A 186 49.89 59.88 -39.97
CA ARG A 186 51.31 59.75 -39.68
C ARG A 186 52.00 59.00 -40.80
N HIS A 187 52.83 59.72 -41.56
CA HIS A 187 53.61 59.18 -42.69
C HIS A 187 52.71 58.58 -43.77
N ASP A 188 51.75 59.38 -44.22
CA ASP A 188 50.72 59.00 -45.20
C ASP A 188 49.67 58.00 -44.71
N LYS A 189 49.80 57.48 -43.50
CA LYS A 189 48.90 56.47 -42.93
C LYS A 189 47.91 57.04 -41.94
N ALA A 190 46.70 56.49 -41.87
CA ALA A 190 45.76 56.75 -40.80
C ALA A 190 46.38 56.31 -39.45
N HIS A 191 46.32 57.19 -38.46
CA HIS A 191 46.90 56.99 -37.14
C HIS A 191 46.09 57.73 -36.06
N GLY A 192 46.28 57.41 -34.79
CA GLY A 192 45.62 58.14 -33.69
C GLY A 192 44.09 58.04 -33.76
N ARG A 193 43.37 59.10 -33.37
CA ARG A 193 41.89 59.10 -33.43
C ARG A 193 41.39 59.57 -34.80
N GLY A 194 40.42 58.84 -35.36
CA GLY A 194 39.82 59.21 -36.64
C GLY A 194 38.49 58.49 -36.92
N ALA A 195 37.75 59.06 -37.86
CA ALA A 195 36.50 58.52 -38.37
C ALA A 195 36.63 58.19 -39.86
N ALA A 196 36.25 56.98 -40.26
CA ALA A 196 36.19 56.55 -41.65
C ALA A 196 34.74 56.32 -42.10
N THR A 197 34.45 56.67 -43.34
CA THR A 197 33.21 56.35 -44.05
C THR A 197 33.58 55.49 -45.25
N TYR A 198 33.00 54.30 -45.34
CA TYR A 198 33.28 53.34 -46.40
C TYR A 198 32.30 53.52 -47.58
N PRO A 199 32.66 53.11 -48.80
CA PRO A 199 31.79 53.23 -49.98
C PRO A 199 30.43 52.56 -49.83
N ASN A 200 30.34 51.48 -49.04
CA ASN A 200 29.09 50.79 -48.77
C ASN A 200 28.17 51.55 -47.78
N GLY A 201 28.61 52.67 -47.21
CA GLY A 201 27.88 53.45 -46.20
C GLY A 201 28.23 53.11 -44.75
N SER A 202 29.07 52.10 -44.51
CA SER A 202 29.55 51.77 -43.17
C SER A 202 30.42 52.90 -42.61
N ARG A 203 30.45 53.06 -41.30
CA ARG A 203 31.22 54.09 -40.61
C ARG A 203 32.01 53.51 -39.43
N TYR A 204 33.28 53.85 -39.34
CA TYR A 204 34.11 53.56 -38.16
C TYR A 204 34.51 54.85 -37.47
N GLU A 205 34.52 54.87 -36.15
CA GLU A 205 35.08 55.95 -35.33
C GLU A 205 35.88 55.34 -34.18
N GLY A 206 37.17 55.64 -34.10
CA GLY A 206 38.03 55.03 -33.10
C GLY A 206 39.51 55.32 -33.29
N GLU A 207 40.33 54.46 -32.72
CA GLU A 207 41.79 54.54 -32.81
C GLU A 207 42.32 53.79 -34.05
N TRP A 208 43.39 54.31 -34.61
CA TRP A 208 44.04 53.83 -35.83
C TRP A 208 45.54 53.69 -35.61
N ALA A 209 46.12 52.64 -36.16
CA ALA A 209 47.56 52.42 -36.17
C ALA A 209 48.01 51.90 -37.53
N ASP A 210 48.70 52.77 -38.27
CA ASP A 210 49.36 52.43 -39.54
C ASP A 210 48.35 51.84 -40.56
N ASP A 211 47.24 52.54 -40.76
CA ASP A 211 46.08 52.19 -41.62
C ASP A 211 45.12 51.11 -41.10
N ALA A 212 45.44 50.46 -39.98
CA ALA A 212 44.56 49.47 -39.37
C ALA A 212 43.80 50.04 -38.18
N ARG A 213 42.55 49.61 -37.98
CA ARG A 213 41.78 49.90 -36.76
C ARG A 213 42.46 49.24 -35.57
N CYS A 214 42.58 49.99 -34.47
CA CYS A 214 43.17 49.52 -33.23
C CYS A 214 42.46 50.16 -32.02
N GLY A 215 42.84 49.74 -30.80
CA GLY A 215 42.36 50.37 -29.58
C GLY A 215 40.84 50.33 -29.46
N TRP A 216 40.24 51.33 -28.81
CA TRP A 216 38.78 51.39 -28.69
C TRP A 216 38.14 52.07 -29.90
N GLY A 217 37.05 51.50 -30.42
CA GLY A 217 36.32 52.11 -31.54
C GLY A 217 34.94 51.50 -31.80
N ARG A 218 34.12 52.25 -32.53
CA ARG A 218 32.77 51.89 -32.95
C ARG A 218 32.70 51.75 -34.47
N LEU A 219 32.35 50.57 -34.97
CA LEU A 219 31.98 50.32 -36.36
C LEU A 219 30.46 50.17 -36.45
N GLU A 220 29.84 50.91 -37.36
CA GLU A 220 28.44 50.76 -37.74
C GLU A 220 28.39 50.37 -39.22
N THR A 221 27.78 49.23 -39.53
CA THR A 221 27.64 48.76 -40.92
C THR A 221 26.41 49.40 -41.57
N ALA A 222 26.38 49.45 -42.90
CA ALA A 222 25.25 49.98 -43.65
C ALA A 222 23.94 49.21 -43.40
N GLU A 223 24.05 47.93 -43.02
CA GLU A 223 22.96 47.04 -42.65
C GLU A 223 22.47 47.25 -41.20
N GLY A 224 23.05 48.22 -40.48
CA GLY A 224 22.65 48.60 -39.12
C GLY A 224 23.21 47.68 -38.03
N GLN A 225 24.22 46.85 -38.32
CA GLN A 225 24.99 46.16 -37.28
C GLN A 225 25.96 47.16 -36.66
N ALA A 226 26.23 47.05 -35.36
CA ALA A 226 27.20 47.94 -34.72
C ALA A 226 28.09 47.19 -33.73
N PHE A 227 29.40 47.31 -33.86
CA PHE A 227 30.35 46.85 -32.85
C PHE A 227 30.99 48.06 -32.16
N GLU A 228 31.03 48.05 -30.84
CA GLU A 228 31.73 49.02 -30.01
C GLU A 228 32.63 48.26 -29.03
N GLY A 229 33.94 48.43 -29.15
CA GLY A 229 34.88 47.68 -28.32
C GLY A 229 36.31 47.84 -28.75
N GLU A 230 37.15 46.92 -28.28
CA GLU A 230 38.57 46.86 -28.63
C GLU A 230 38.80 46.28 -30.04
N TRP A 231 39.79 46.83 -30.73
CA TRP A 231 40.23 46.46 -32.06
C TRP A 231 41.73 46.18 -32.06
N ARG A 232 42.16 45.19 -32.84
CA ARG A 232 43.57 44.89 -33.05
C ARG A 232 43.81 44.46 -34.49
N GLY A 233 44.43 45.34 -35.27
CA GLY A 233 44.77 45.04 -36.66
C GLY A 233 43.52 44.70 -37.46
N ASP A 234 42.51 45.57 -37.40
CA ASP A 234 41.21 45.43 -38.06
C ASP A 234 40.29 44.31 -37.58
N ALA A 235 40.73 43.47 -36.65
CA ALA A 235 39.90 42.47 -36.01
C ALA A 235 39.32 42.96 -34.67
N MET A 236 38.06 42.62 -34.39
CA MET A 236 37.49 42.77 -33.05
C MET A 236 38.31 41.93 -32.06
N SER A 237 38.68 42.52 -30.94
CA SER A 237 39.50 41.89 -29.91
C SER A 237 39.06 42.38 -28.54
N GLY A 238 39.50 41.75 -27.45
CA GLY A 238 39.25 42.26 -26.09
C GLY A 238 37.76 42.36 -25.76
N GLY A 239 37.38 43.33 -24.92
CA GLY A 239 35.98 43.54 -24.55
C GLY A 239 35.21 44.35 -25.60
N GLY A 240 33.93 44.01 -25.83
CA GLY A 240 33.06 44.78 -26.71
C GLY A 240 31.58 44.43 -26.65
N LYS A 241 30.77 45.29 -27.26
CA LYS A 241 29.34 45.11 -27.51
C LYS A 241 29.09 45.04 -29.01
N TRP A 242 28.42 43.99 -29.47
CA TRP A 242 27.97 43.82 -30.85
C TRP A 242 26.44 43.82 -30.92
N THR A 243 25.87 44.85 -31.55
CA THR A 243 24.44 44.98 -31.84
C THR A 243 24.13 44.34 -33.18
N LEU A 244 23.14 43.45 -33.22
CA LEU A 244 22.69 42.76 -34.43
C LEU A 244 21.85 43.72 -35.30
N ALA A 245 21.80 43.43 -36.60
CA ALA A 245 21.02 44.20 -37.57
C ALA A 245 19.56 44.32 -37.15
N GLY A 246 18.93 45.46 -37.50
CA GLY A 246 17.52 45.72 -37.22
C GLY A 246 17.14 45.75 -35.73
N GLY A 247 18.12 45.81 -34.83
CA GLY A 247 17.87 45.79 -33.39
C GLY A 247 17.38 44.43 -32.87
N GLY A 248 17.58 43.33 -33.62
CA GLY A 248 17.12 41.98 -33.24
C GLY A 248 17.85 41.35 -32.05
N GLY A 249 18.82 42.05 -31.46
CA GLY A 249 19.57 41.58 -30.31
C GLY A 249 20.93 42.25 -30.17
N TYR A 250 21.68 41.83 -29.16
CA TYR A 250 23.06 42.24 -28.97
C TYR A 250 23.88 41.17 -28.23
N TYR A 251 25.19 41.23 -28.35
CA TYR A 251 26.15 40.47 -27.57
C TYR A 251 27.05 41.44 -26.80
N VAL A 252 27.36 41.13 -25.55
CA VAL A 252 28.38 41.82 -24.75
C VAL A 252 29.34 40.78 -24.23
N GLY A 253 30.63 40.92 -24.53
CA GLY A 253 31.62 39.94 -24.12
C GLY A 253 33.00 40.18 -24.71
N SER A 254 33.76 39.10 -24.73
CA SER A 254 35.14 39.06 -25.21
C SER A 254 35.22 38.54 -26.63
N PHE A 255 36.15 39.11 -27.40
CA PHE A 255 36.44 38.77 -28.77
C PHE A 255 37.91 38.41 -28.95
N GLU A 256 38.19 37.41 -29.77
CA GLU A 256 39.53 37.04 -30.22
C GLU A 256 39.53 36.86 -31.73
N ALA A 257 40.34 37.67 -32.43
CA ALA A 257 40.46 37.64 -33.88
C ALA A 257 39.11 37.72 -34.62
N GLY A 258 38.19 38.57 -34.14
CA GLY A 258 36.84 38.73 -34.71
C GLY A 258 35.79 37.78 -34.15
N GLU A 259 36.19 36.70 -33.46
CA GLU A 259 35.27 35.67 -32.97
C GLU A 259 34.85 35.93 -31.52
N ARG A 260 33.59 35.61 -31.20
CA ARG A 260 33.09 35.64 -29.81
C ARG A 260 33.73 34.52 -29.01
N VAL A 261 34.16 34.82 -27.78
CA VAL A 261 34.80 33.83 -26.89
C VAL A 261 33.98 33.59 -25.63
N GLN A 262 33.65 34.64 -24.88
CA GLN A 262 32.88 34.53 -23.64
C GLN A 262 32.07 35.79 -23.41
N GLY A 263 30.77 35.64 -23.16
CA GLY A 263 29.90 36.78 -22.91
C GLY A 263 28.42 36.43 -22.87
N ARG A 264 27.61 37.48 -22.91
CA ARG A 264 26.16 37.42 -22.90
C ARG A 264 25.59 37.83 -24.25
N LEU A 265 24.85 36.93 -24.88
CA LEU A 265 24.01 37.15 -26.05
C LEU A 265 22.57 37.38 -25.60
N VAL A 266 21.89 38.38 -26.16
CA VAL A 266 20.47 38.66 -25.99
C VAL A 266 19.86 38.80 -27.38
N LEU A 267 18.75 38.12 -27.63
CA LEU A 267 18.01 38.14 -28.88
C LEU A 267 16.56 38.52 -28.60
N PHE A 268 16.01 39.40 -29.42
CA PHE A 268 14.62 39.82 -29.37
C PHE A 268 13.87 39.15 -30.52
N GLY A 269 13.03 38.18 -30.20
CA GLY A 269 12.24 37.43 -31.19
C GLY A 269 10.73 37.50 -30.93
N PRO A 270 9.91 36.97 -31.85
CA PRO A 270 8.46 36.90 -31.68
C PRO A 270 8.02 36.13 -30.43
N GLY A 271 8.89 35.24 -29.92
CA GLY A 271 8.66 34.42 -28.73
C GLY A 271 9.16 35.03 -27.42
N GLY A 272 9.51 36.32 -27.39
CA GLY A 272 10.06 37.01 -26.21
C GLY A 272 11.58 37.15 -26.23
N GLU A 273 12.16 37.56 -25.10
CA GLU A 273 13.61 37.67 -24.96
C GLU A 273 14.24 36.28 -24.80
N TYR A 274 15.25 36.00 -25.63
CA TYR A 274 16.16 34.89 -25.42
C TYR A 274 17.53 35.44 -24.99
N SER A 275 18.10 34.89 -23.93
CA SER A 275 19.47 35.21 -23.53
C SER A 275 20.32 33.97 -23.30
N TYR A 276 21.61 34.11 -23.58
CA TYR A 276 22.63 33.11 -23.28
C TYR A 276 23.85 33.80 -22.68
N GLU A 277 24.34 33.30 -21.56
CA GLU A 277 25.59 33.74 -20.94
C GLU A 277 26.54 32.55 -20.82
N GLY A 278 27.67 32.60 -21.49
CA GLY A 278 28.63 31.50 -21.48
C GLY A 278 29.72 31.65 -22.53
N SER A 279 30.37 30.53 -22.83
CA SER A 279 31.43 30.46 -23.83
C SER A 279 30.91 30.21 -25.25
N PHE A 280 31.74 30.58 -26.21
CA PHE A 280 31.50 30.45 -27.64
C PHE A 280 32.75 29.84 -28.32
N LYS A 281 32.52 29.11 -29.40
CA LYS A 281 33.57 28.54 -30.24
C LYS A 281 33.06 28.43 -31.68
N ASP A 282 33.86 28.91 -32.64
CA ASP A 282 33.50 28.94 -34.07
C ASP A 282 32.12 29.62 -34.28
N GLY A 283 31.87 30.73 -33.57
CA GLY A 283 30.59 31.45 -33.58
C GLY A 283 29.42 30.78 -32.85
N LEU A 284 29.54 29.54 -32.36
CA LEU A 284 28.44 28.78 -31.74
C LEU A 284 28.58 28.72 -30.21
N ARG A 285 27.47 28.58 -29.47
CA ARG A 285 27.52 28.31 -28.03
C ARG A 285 28.26 27.00 -27.78
N HIS A 286 29.20 27.03 -26.86
CA HIS A 286 30.07 25.90 -26.55
C HIS A 286 30.54 25.99 -25.11
N GLY A 287 30.93 24.88 -24.48
CA GLY A 287 31.37 24.87 -23.08
C GLY A 287 30.21 25.08 -22.12
N THR A 288 30.42 25.72 -20.97
CA THR A 288 29.34 25.91 -19.99
C THR A 288 28.63 27.25 -20.18
N GLY A 289 27.31 27.25 -20.04
CA GLY A 289 26.53 28.48 -20.08
C GLY A 289 25.16 28.38 -19.43
N VAL A 290 24.50 29.54 -19.36
CA VAL A 290 23.13 29.70 -18.90
C VAL A 290 22.30 30.24 -20.06
N ALA A 291 21.28 29.51 -20.48
CA ALA A 291 20.32 29.95 -21.50
C ALA A 291 18.96 30.22 -20.84
N VAL A 292 18.32 31.33 -21.19
CA VAL A 292 16.99 31.71 -20.72
C VAL A 292 16.16 32.04 -21.94
N ALA A 293 15.05 31.31 -22.12
CA ALA A 293 13.97 31.70 -23.02
C ALA A 293 12.82 32.18 -22.14
N GLU A 294 12.52 33.48 -22.21
CA GLU A 294 11.51 34.12 -21.37
C GLU A 294 10.17 33.38 -21.48
N GLY A 295 9.56 33.06 -20.32
CA GLY A 295 8.29 32.33 -20.25
C GLY A 295 8.33 30.87 -20.71
N LEU A 296 9.50 30.32 -21.06
CA LEU A 296 9.64 28.92 -21.52
C LEU A 296 10.55 28.11 -20.63
N TYR A 297 11.82 28.49 -20.51
CA TYR A 297 12.78 27.75 -19.70
C TYR A 297 14.00 28.56 -19.27
N ARG A 298 14.67 28.08 -18.22
CA ARG A 298 16.03 28.47 -17.82
C ARG A 298 16.89 27.22 -17.72
N TYR A 299 17.90 27.14 -18.57
CA TYR A 299 18.88 26.06 -18.60
C TYR A 299 20.25 26.55 -18.10
N ARG A 300 20.93 25.73 -17.30
CA ARG A 300 22.32 25.91 -16.89
C ARG A 300 23.06 24.61 -17.11
N GLY A 301 24.11 24.62 -17.93
CA GLY A 301 24.86 23.41 -18.20
C GLY A 301 25.77 23.50 -19.41
N PRO A 302 26.28 22.35 -19.85
CA PRO A 302 27.18 22.26 -20.99
C PRO A 302 26.46 22.36 -22.35
N PHE A 303 27.14 23.01 -23.29
CA PHE A 303 26.75 23.23 -24.67
C PHE A 303 27.84 22.74 -25.61
N GLU A 304 27.43 22.19 -26.74
CA GLU A 304 28.29 21.85 -27.85
C GLU A 304 27.62 22.24 -29.17
N ARG A 305 28.23 23.18 -29.91
CA ARG A 305 27.77 23.60 -31.24
C ARG A 305 26.29 24.02 -31.23
N ASP A 306 25.97 24.96 -30.35
CA ASP A 306 24.62 25.48 -30.08
C ASP A 306 23.62 24.53 -29.42
N ALA A 307 23.93 23.26 -29.25
CA ALA A 307 23.02 22.33 -28.60
C ALA A 307 23.42 22.10 -27.13
N ARG A 308 22.43 21.93 -26.24
CA ARG A 308 22.68 21.38 -24.90
C ARG A 308 23.28 19.98 -25.05
N HIS A 309 24.43 19.76 -24.42
CA HIS A 309 25.20 18.53 -24.60
C HIS A 309 26.11 18.25 -23.42
N GLY A 310 26.11 17.03 -22.91
CA GLY A 310 26.92 16.58 -21.79
C GLY A 310 26.10 16.39 -20.52
N ASP A 311 26.79 15.99 -19.45
CA ASP A 311 26.18 15.67 -18.17
C ASP A 311 26.04 16.87 -17.23
N GLY A 312 25.15 16.77 -16.24
CA GLY A 312 24.99 17.78 -15.19
C GLY A 312 24.25 19.06 -15.62
N GLY A 313 23.50 19.01 -16.72
CA GLY A 313 22.65 20.12 -17.15
C GLY A 313 21.37 20.21 -16.33
N GLU A 314 21.04 21.41 -15.86
CA GLU A 314 19.85 21.72 -15.07
C GLU A 314 18.90 22.61 -15.90
N CYS A 315 17.63 22.22 -16.02
CA CYS A 315 16.62 22.97 -16.75
C CYS A 315 15.37 23.19 -15.87
N HIS A 316 14.93 24.43 -15.76
CA HIS A 316 13.69 24.83 -15.12
C HIS A 316 12.72 25.27 -16.22
N TYR A 317 11.50 24.74 -16.20
CA TYR A 317 10.49 25.01 -17.22
C TYR A 317 9.36 25.86 -16.64
N ALA A 318 8.63 26.54 -17.54
CA ALA A 318 7.53 27.43 -17.15
C ALA A 318 6.32 26.71 -16.52
N ASP A 319 6.12 25.43 -16.82
CA ASP A 319 5.11 24.56 -16.21
C ASP A 319 5.45 24.12 -14.78
N GLY A 320 6.57 24.60 -14.22
CA GLY A 320 7.09 24.20 -12.91
C GLY A 320 7.95 22.94 -12.93
N SER A 321 8.02 22.23 -14.08
CA SER A 321 8.87 21.07 -14.25
C SER A 321 10.35 21.44 -14.15
N ARG A 322 11.17 20.50 -13.69
CA ARG A 322 12.63 20.64 -13.54
C ARG A 322 13.33 19.36 -13.97
N TYR A 323 14.42 19.50 -14.71
CA TYR A 323 15.27 18.39 -15.10
C TYR A 323 16.71 18.63 -14.66
N THR A 324 17.36 17.61 -14.12
CA THR A 324 18.80 17.62 -13.85
C THR A 324 19.41 16.33 -14.36
N GLY A 325 20.30 16.38 -15.34
CA GLY A 325 20.86 15.18 -15.92
C GLY A 325 21.65 15.41 -17.20
N GLY A 326 21.83 14.34 -17.97
CA GLY A 326 22.54 14.38 -19.24
C GLY A 326 21.72 14.91 -20.42
N TRP A 327 22.43 15.49 -21.37
CA TRP A 327 21.88 16.06 -22.59
C TRP A 327 22.68 15.58 -23.79
N ARG A 328 22.01 15.34 -24.91
CA ARG A 328 22.65 15.03 -26.18
C ARG A 328 21.86 15.69 -27.30
N ARG A 329 22.47 16.72 -27.92
CA ARG A 329 21.88 17.47 -29.04
C ARG A 329 20.47 17.97 -28.70
N ASP A 330 20.37 18.70 -27.59
CA ASP A 330 19.13 19.28 -27.04
C ASP A 330 18.07 18.32 -26.50
N ALA A 331 18.26 17.01 -26.63
CA ALA A 331 17.40 16.01 -26.00
C ALA A 331 17.99 15.52 -24.66
N ARG A 332 17.13 15.22 -23.69
CA ARG A 332 17.55 14.54 -22.45
C ARG A 332 18.09 13.16 -22.80
N ALA A 333 19.24 12.82 -22.22
CA ALA A 333 19.95 11.58 -22.50
C ALA A 333 20.80 11.13 -21.31
N GLY A 334 21.04 9.84 -21.15
CA GLY A 334 21.80 9.32 -20.02
C GLY A 334 21.04 9.45 -18.70
N ARG A 335 21.73 9.45 -17.57
CA ARG A 335 21.07 9.49 -16.25
C ARG A 335 20.59 10.91 -15.90
N GLY A 336 19.40 10.99 -15.32
CA GLY A 336 18.84 12.25 -14.85
C GLY A 336 17.64 12.09 -13.93
N VAL A 337 17.23 13.23 -13.36
CA VAL A 337 16.06 13.38 -12.50
C VAL A 337 15.14 14.39 -13.15
N LEU A 338 13.92 13.97 -13.48
CA LEU A 338 12.83 14.81 -13.97
C LEU A 338 11.79 14.94 -12.86
N ARG A 339 11.52 16.16 -12.42
CA ARG A 339 10.43 16.52 -11.51
C ARG A 339 9.41 17.29 -12.32
N LEU A 340 8.21 16.74 -12.50
CA LEU A 340 7.14 17.40 -13.24
C LEU A 340 6.38 18.37 -12.32
N GLY A 341 5.72 19.37 -12.92
CA GLY A 341 4.93 20.36 -12.19
C GLY A 341 3.75 19.78 -11.39
N ASP A 342 3.25 18.60 -11.77
CA ASP A 342 2.21 17.85 -11.04
C ASP A 342 2.73 17.15 -9.77
N GLY A 343 4.04 17.15 -9.52
CA GLY A 343 4.70 16.46 -8.41
C GLY A 343 5.25 15.07 -8.77
N THR A 344 5.01 14.57 -9.98
CA THR A 344 5.59 13.31 -10.46
C THR A 344 7.12 13.43 -10.56
N VAL A 345 7.86 12.46 -10.04
CA VAL A 345 9.32 12.43 -10.06
C VAL A 345 9.81 11.16 -10.72
N TYR A 346 10.62 11.30 -11.77
CA TYR A 346 11.35 10.21 -12.39
C TYR A 346 12.85 10.38 -12.18
N GLU A 347 13.51 9.30 -11.78
CA GLU A 347 14.96 9.21 -11.62
C GLU A 347 15.44 7.95 -12.34
N GLY A 348 16.24 8.12 -13.39
CA GLY A 348 16.64 6.99 -14.24
C GLY A 348 17.36 7.44 -15.50
N GLU A 349 17.40 6.54 -16.48
CA GLU A 349 18.03 6.80 -17.77
C GLU A 349 17.04 7.44 -18.77
N PHE A 350 17.59 8.22 -19.69
CA PHE A 350 16.88 8.90 -20.76
C PHE A 350 17.55 8.60 -22.09
N GLU A 351 16.73 8.49 -23.14
CA GLU A 351 17.19 8.43 -24.52
C GLU A 351 16.22 9.22 -25.39
N ASN A 352 16.73 10.23 -26.10
CA ASN A 352 15.94 11.11 -26.97
C ASN A 352 14.67 11.64 -26.28
N ASP A 353 14.85 12.26 -25.10
CA ASP A 353 13.78 12.79 -24.23
C ASP A 353 12.84 11.77 -23.58
N ALA A 354 12.88 10.51 -23.99
CA ALA A 354 12.06 9.45 -23.41
C ALA A 354 12.77 8.79 -22.23
N ARG A 355 11.99 8.39 -21.21
CA ARG A 355 12.47 7.49 -20.16
C ARG A 355 12.93 6.18 -20.79
N HIS A 356 14.12 5.72 -20.42
CA HIS A 356 14.75 4.53 -20.98
C HIS A 356 15.55 3.80 -19.89
N GLY A 357 15.99 2.57 -20.15
CA GLY A 357 16.89 1.84 -19.26
C GLY A 357 16.28 1.60 -17.89
N GLU A 358 17.09 1.58 -16.84
CA GLU A 358 16.59 1.41 -15.47
C GLU A 358 16.17 2.75 -14.85
N GLY A 359 15.02 2.78 -14.18
CA GLY A 359 14.53 4.00 -13.54
C GLY A 359 13.43 3.79 -12.51
N THR A 360 13.31 4.74 -11.59
CA THR A 360 12.24 4.84 -10.60
C THR A 360 11.35 6.04 -10.90
N CYS A 361 10.05 5.80 -11.04
CA CYS A 361 9.02 6.84 -11.14
C CYS A 361 8.16 6.85 -9.87
N ARG A 362 7.95 8.02 -9.29
CA ARG A 362 7.00 8.29 -8.22
C ARG A 362 5.95 9.23 -8.80
N PHE A 363 4.74 8.73 -9.02
CA PHE A 363 3.67 9.47 -9.64
C PHE A 363 2.96 10.36 -8.62
N ALA A 364 2.39 11.48 -9.08
CA ALA A 364 1.57 12.36 -8.25
C ALA A 364 0.36 11.64 -7.61
N SER A 365 -0.11 10.54 -8.23
CA SER A 365 -1.17 9.67 -7.70
C SER A 365 -0.78 8.89 -6.44
N GLY A 366 0.51 8.86 -6.07
CA GLY A 366 1.06 8.01 -5.01
C GLY A 366 1.60 6.67 -5.49
N GLU A 367 1.39 6.31 -6.76
CA GLU A 367 1.99 5.13 -7.38
C GLU A 367 3.52 5.27 -7.45
N ARG A 368 4.23 4.16 -7.27
CA ARG A 368 5.68 4.07 -7.45
C ARG A 368 6.01 2.90 -8.36
N TYR A 369 6.85 3.13 -9.36
CA TYR A 369 7.44 2.09 -10.19
C TYR A 369 8.97 2.15 -10.11
N THR A 370 9.63 1.00 -10.07
CA THR A 370 11.09 0.85 -10.16
C THR A 370 11.41 -0.34 -11.07
N GLY A 371 12.04 -0.12 -12.21
CA GLY A 371 12.37 -1.17 -13.17
C GLY A 371 12.79 -0.63 -14.54
N SER A 372 12.73 -1.47 -15.56
CA SER A 372 13.16 -1.11 -16.91
C SER A 372 12.11 -0.24 -17.65
N TRP A 373 12.60 0.63 -18.52
CA TRP A 373 11.84 1.58 -19.32
C TRP A 373 12.30 1.47 -20.77
N ARG A 374 11.36 1.61 -21.70
CA ARG A 374 11.66 1.65 -23.14
C ARG A 374 10.78 2.68 -23.81
N ALA A 375 11.39 3.68 -24.44
CA ALA A 375 10.69 4.72 -25.19
C ALA A 375 9.53 5.38 -24.40
N GLY A 376 9.76 5.64 -23.10
CA GLY A 376 8.80 6.34 -22.25
C GLY A 376 7.81 5.47 -21.51
N VAL A 377 7.67 4.19 -21.86
CA VAL A 377 6.75 3.23 -21.21
C VAL A 377 7.52 2.24 -20.33
N ARG A 378 6.86 1.71 -19.30
CA ARG A 378 7.40 0.61 -18.47
C ARG A 378 7.56 -0.63 -19.34
N ALA A 379 8.70 -1.30 -19.21
CA ALA A 379 9.06 -2.47 -20.00
C ALA A 379 9.97 -3.41 -19.19
N GLY A 380 10.15 -4.66 -19.62
CA GLY A 380 11.12 -5.57 -19.00
C GLY A 380 10.80 -5.85 -17.52
N GLN A 381 11.82 -6.02 -16.68
CA GLN A 381 11.60 -6.38 -15.28
C GLN A 381 11.37 -5.14 -14.42
N GLY A 382 10.37 -5.17 -13.53
CA GLY A 382 10.08 -4.03 -12.67
C GLY A 382 9.10 -4.29 -11.54
N ARG A 383 9.12 -3.39 -10.55
CA ARG A 383 8.29 -3.44 -9.36
C ARG A 383 7.40 -2.20 -9.28
N ALA A 384 6.10 -2.37 -9.10
CA ALA A 384 5.16 -1.30 -8.84
C ALA A 384 4.54 -1.41 -7.45
N VAL A 385 4.28 -0.26 -6.83
CA VAL A 385 3.38 -0.09 -5.70
C VAL A 385 2.29 0.85 -6.21
N PHE A 386 1.08 0.34 -6.38
CA PHE A 386 -0.05 1.11 -6.90
C PHE A 386 -0.64 2.02 -5.83
N ALA A 387 -1.42 3.02 -6.25
CA ALA A 387 -2.03 4.00 -5.33
C ALA A 387 -2.97 3.37 -4.28
N ASN A 388 -3.55 2.20 -4.59
CA ASN A 388 -4.39 1.42 -3.66
C ASN A 388 -3.59 0.56 -2.67
N GLY A 389 -2.25 0.56 -2.74
CA GLY A 389 -1.36 -0.22 -1.89
C GLY A 389 -0.94 -1.58 -2.47
N ASP A 390 -1.55 -2.01 -3.58
CA ASP A 390 -1.18 -3.25 -4.28
C ASP A 390 0.27 -3.20 -4.75
N ARG A 391 0.94 -4.35 -4.81
CA ARG A 391 2.35 -4.43 -5.21
C ARG A 391 2.54 -5.47 -6.29
N TYR A 392 3.19 -5.11 -7.40
CA TYR A 392 3.61 -5.97 -8.50
C TYR A 392 5.13 -6.06 -8.58
N ALA A 393 5.69 -7.19 -8.96
CA ALA A 393 7.11 -7.39 -9.27
C ALA A 393 7.27 -8.45 -10.35
N GLY A 394 7.58 -8.09 -11.59
CA GLY A 394 7.65 -9.03 -12.71
C GLY A 394 7.91 -8.33 -14.03
N GLU A 395 7.51 -8.96 -15.13
CA GLU A 395 7.65 -8.38 -16.47
C GLU A 395 6.62 -7.28 -16.75
N TRP A 396 7.01 -6.31 -17.58
CA TRP A 396 6.19 -5.18 -18.01
C TRP A 396 6.29 -5.03 -19.52
N GLU A 397 5.18 -4.68 -20.15
CA GLU A 397 5.11 -4.35 -21.57
C GLU A 397 4.03 -3.29 -21.79
N GLY A 398 4.38 -2.16 -22.42
CA GLY A 398 3.42 -1.12 -22.79
C GLY A 398 2.67 -0.52 -21.59
N ASP A 399 3.37 -0.25 -20.49
CA ASP A 399 2.81 0.23 -19.22
C ASP A 399 1.89 -0.75 -18.47
N GLY A 400 1.68 -1.96 -18.99
CA GLY A 400 0.96 -3.03 -18.31
C GLY A 400 1.91 -4.08 -17.70
N PRO A 401 1.51 -4.72 -16.59
CA PRO A 401 2.08 -6.01 -16.19
C PRO A 401 2.01 -7.02 -17.34
N HIS A 402 3.10 -7.76 -17.57
CA HIS A 402 3.26 -8.78 -18.60
C HIS A 402 3.93 -10.03 -18.00
N GLY A 403 3.90 -11.16 -18.70
CA GLY A 403 4.71 -12.34 -18.36
C GLY A 403 4.49 -12.89 -16.95
N GLU A 404 5.54 -13.49 -16.38
CA GLU A 404 5.53 -13.99 -15.00
C GLU A 404 5.91 -12.87 -14.01
N GLY A 405 5.13 -12.73 -12.94
CA GLY A 405 5.35 -11.72 -11.91
C GLY A 405 4.73 -12.07 -10.57
N PHE A 406 5.35 -11.57 -9.51
CA PHE A 406 4.91 -11.62 -8.13
C PHE A 406 4.12 -10.36 -7.82
N MET A 407 2.80 -10.46 -7.81
CA MET A 407 2.00 -9.54 -6.99
C MET A 407 2.00 -10.07 -5.54
N ALA A 408 1.24 -9.45 -4.64
CA ALA A 408 0.49 -10.25 -3.64
C ALA A 408 -0.54 -11.19 -4.32
N TYR A 409 -0.16 -11.78 -5.46
CA TYR A 409 -0.83 -12.75 -6.28
C TYR A 409 0.22 -13.54 -7.10
N ARG A 410 0.15 -14.87 -7.08
CA ARG A 410 0.94 -15.78 -7.94
C ARG A 410 -0.02 -16.41 -8.94
N GLY A 411 -0.08 -15.93 -10.19
CA GLY A 411 -0.96 -16.49 -11.23
C GLY A 411 -0.91 -15.73 -12.56
N GLY A 412 -1.69 -16.20 -13.54
CA GLY A 412 -1.73 -15.64 -14.90
C GLY A 412 -2.54 -14.34 -15.03
N TRP A 413 -2.26 -13.60 -16.10
CA TRP A 413 -2.94 -12.37 -16.49
C TRP A 413 -3.25 -12.41 -17.99
N ARG A 414 -4.40 -11.84 -18.40
CA ARG A 414 -4.78 -11.66 -19.82
C ARG A 414 -5.44 -10.29 -19.99
N ALA A 415 -4.91 -9.45 -20.88
CA ALA A 415 -5.43 -8.11 -21.18
C ALA A 415 -5.70 -7.22 -19.94
N GLY A 416 -4.79 -7.23 -18.96
CA GLY A 416 -4.92 -6.46 -17.73
C GLY A 416 -5.90 -7.03 -16.69
N ARG A 417 -6.47 -8.22 -16.91
CA ARG A 417 -7.37 -8.92 -15.96
C ARG A 417 -6.73 -10.20 -15.44
N ARG A 418 -7.04 -10.57 -14.19
CA ARG A 418 -6.62 -11.84 -13.56
C ARG A 418 -7.24 -13.01 -14.33
N HIS A 419 -6.42 -13.98 -14.75
CA HIS A 419 -6.87 -15.12 -15.55
C HIS A 419 -6.02 -16.38 -15.26
N GLY A 420 -6.64 -17.56 -15.26
CA GLY A 420 -5.96 -18.82 -14.98
C GLY A 420 -5.85 -19.13 -13.49
N VAL A 421 -5.02 -20.11 -13.11
CA VAL A 421 -4.87 -20.53 -11.71
C VAL A 421 -3.94 -19.57 -10.98
N GLY A 422 -4.35 -19.08 -9.80
CA GLY A 422 -3.49 -18.24 -8.97
C GLY A 422 -3.85 -18.15 -7.50
N LEU A 423 -2.86 -17.80 -6.68
CA LEU A 423 -2.96 -17.57 -5.23
C LEU A 423 -3.10 -16.07 -4.98
N MET A 424 -4.19 -15.60 -4.38
CA MET A 424 -4.42 -14.23 -3.90
C MET A 424 -4.03 -14.14 -2.42
N VAL A 425 -3.32 -13.10 -1.99
CA VAL A 425 -3.08 -12.81 -0.56
C VAL A 425 -3.72 -11.45 -0.23
N PHE A 426 -4.67 -11.46 0.70
CA PHE A 426 -5.41 -10.29 1.14
C PHE A 426 -4.61 -9.51 2.19
N ALA A 427 -5.00 -8.25 2.43
CA ALA A 427 -4.34 -7.35 3.37
C ALA A 427 -4.35 -7.85 4.83
N ASP A 428 -5.29 -8.74 5.17
CA ASP A 428 -5.41 -9.39 6.48
C ASP A 428 -4.54 -10.66 6.62
N GLY A 429 -3.77 -11.01 5.57
CA GLY A 429 -2.92 -12.19 5.53
C GLY A 429 -3.64 -13.48 5.12
N THR A 430 -4.94 -13.43 4.84
CA THR A 430 -5.66 -14.58 4.27
C THR A 430 -5.21 -14.82 2.84
N SER A 431 -5.20 -16.08 2.41
CA SER A 431 -4.78 -16.43 1.05
C SER A 431 -5.72 -17.43 0.40
N PHE A 432 -6.03 -17.22 -0.88
CA PHE A 432 -6.97 -18.04 -1.65
C PHE A 432 -6.31 -18.51 -2.94
N LYS A 433 -6.21 -19.83 -3.12
CA LYS A 433 -5.72 -20.45 -4.36
C LYS A 433 -6.91 -20.85 -5.22
N GLY A 434 -6.96 -20.45 -6.49
CA GLY A 434 -8.05 -20.92 -7.38
C GLY A 434 -7.99 -20.38 -8.80
N ARG A 435 -9.01 -20.70 -9.59
CA ARG A 435 -9.13 -20.32 -11.00
C ARG A 435 -9.79 -18.96 -11.14
N TRP A 436 -9.20 -18.12 -11.98
CA TRP A 436 -9.68 -16.77 -12.32
C TRP A 436 -10.09 -16.73 -13.78
N GLU A 437 -11.24 -16.11 -14.06
CA GLU A 437 -11.74 -15.87 -15.41
C GLU A 437 -12.25 -14.43 -15.51
N ASP A 438 -11.68 -13.64 -16.42
CA ASP A 438 -11.97 -12.22 -16.65
C ASP A 438 -12.01 -11.32 -15.40
N GLY A 439 -11.17 -11.63 -14.40
CA GLY A 439 -11.08 -10.88 -13.15
C GLY A 439 -12.00 -11.38 -12.03
N ALA A 440 -12.90 -12.33 -12.31
CA ALA A 440 -13.75 -13.01 -11.34
C ALA A 440 -13.09 -14.30 -10.84
N TRP A 441 -13.28 -14.59 -9.56
CA TRP A 441 -12.84 -15.84 -8.96
C TRP A 441 -13.93 -16.90 -9.12
N LEU A 442 -13.56 -18.10 -9.58
CA LEU A 442 -14.45 -19.23 -9.71
C LEU A 442 -14.22 -20.16 -8.51
N GLN A 443 -15.16 -20.18 -7.56
CA GLN A 443 -15.13 -21.07 -6.40
C GLN A 443 -15.54 -22.49 -6.79
N SER A 444 -14.76 -23.51 -6.42
CA SER A 444 -15.12 -24.92 -6.57
C SER A 444 -16.08 -25.39 -5.46
N ALA A 445 -16.76 -26.51 -5.70
CA ALA A 445 -17.59 -27.18 -4.70
C ALA A 445 -16.75 -27.61 -3.48
N ALA A 446 -17.39 -27.88 -2.34
CA ALA A 446 -16.67 -28.39 -1.18
C ALA A 446 -16.15 -29.80 -1.47
N ASP A 447 -14.90 -30.03 -1.08
CA ASP A 447 -14.27 -31.35 -1.04
C ASP A 447 -14.53 -31.96 0.35
N PRO A 448 -15.31 -33.05 0.44
CA PRO A 448 -15.63 -33.71 1.71
C PRO A 448 -14.38 -34.10 2.51
N ALA A 449 -13.29 -34.52 1.85
CA ALA A 449 -12.06 -34.95 2.49
C ALA A 449 -11.23 -33.79 3.08
N ARG A 450 -11.55 -32.54 2.74
CA ARG A 450 -10.88 -31.33 3.27
C ARG A 450 -11.70 -30.60 4.31
N CYS A 451 -13.00 -30.88 4.41
CA CYS A 451 -13.89 -30.29 5.40
C CYS A 451 -13.36 -30.52 6.83
N ARG A 452 -13.46 -29.51 7.70
CA ARG A 452 -12.97 -29.59 9.08
C ARG A 452 -14.12 -29.49 10.07
N LEU A 453 -14.26 -30.50 10.93
CA LEU A 453 -15.32 -30.55 11.92
C LEU A 453 -14.78 -30.20 13.31
N ARG A 454 -15.56 -29.47 14.12
CA ARG A 454 -15.21 -29.11 15.50
C ARG A 454 -16.43 -29.12 16.41
N GLY A 455 -16.33 -29.73 17.59
CA GLY A 455 -17.39 -29.68 18.59
C GLY A 455 -17.36 -30.88 19.52
N ARG A 456 -17.93 -30.72 20.72
CA ARG A 456 -18.02 -31.82 21.69
C ARG A 456 -18.90 -32.96 21.18
N GLY A 457 -19.92 -32.63 20.38
CA GLY A 457 -20.80 -33.59 19.72
C GLY A 457 -20.12 -34.54 18.72
N LEU A 458 -18.84 -34.36 18.38
CA LEU A 458 -18.11 -35.35 17.57
C LEU A 458 -17.66 -36.58 18.36
N ALA A 459 -17.61 -36.49 19.69
CA ALA A 459 -17.07 -37.55 20.55
C ALA A 459 -17.95 -37.89 21.76
N ARG A 460 -18.68 -36.91 22.31
CA ARG A 460 -19.52 -37.10 23.51
C ARG A 460 -20.85 -36.37 23.39
N ALA A 461 -21.90 -37.02 23.85
CA ALA A 461 -23.23 -36.44 24.01
C ALA A 461 -23.86 -36.93 25.32
N ALA A 462 -24.90 -36.25 25.78
CA ALA A 462 -25.73 -36.69 26.91
C ALA A 462 -27.11 -37.10 26.38
N ALA A 463 -27.65 -38.21 26.90
CA ALA A 463 -28.97 -38.68 26.52
C ALA A 463 -30.04 -37.65 26.90
N GLY A 464 -30.85 -37.24 25.92
CA GLY A 464 -31.89 -36.23 26.05
C GLY A 464 -31.45 -34.79 25.77
N GLU A 465 -30.15 -34.54 25.55
CA GLU A 465 -29.62 -33.21 25.22
C GLU A 465 -29.13 -33.14 23.76
N ALA A 466 -29.26 -31.97 23.15
CA ALA A 466 -28.75 -31.71 21.80
C ALA A 466 -27.22 -31.62 21.83
N ALA A 467 -26.56 -32.48 21.06
CA ALA A 467 -25.12 -32.43 20.85
C ALA A 467 -24.81 -31.65 19.58
N GLU A 468 -24.01 -30.59 19.69
CA GLU A 468 -23.66 -29.69 18.59
C GLU A 468 -22.20 -29.82 18.15
N PHE A 469 -21.98 -29.61 16.86
CA PHE A 469 -20.67 -29.41 16.25
C PHE A 469 -20.79 -28.49 15.02
N SER A 470 -19.67 -27.92 14.58
CA SER A 470 -19.59 -27.13 13.36
C SER A 470 -18.77 -27.84 12.29
N ILE A 471 -19.13 -27.58 11.03
CA ILE A 471 -18.44 -28.03 9.83
C ILE A 471 -17.93 -26.78 9.12
N GLN A 472 -16.62 -26.66 8.92
CA GLN A 472 -16.04 -25.67 8.02
C GLN A 472 -15.83 -26.35 6.66
N ALA A 473 -16.66 -26.02 5.69
CA ALA A 473 -16.52 -26.55 4.34
C ALA A 473 -15.26 -25.98 3.69
N ARG A 474 -14.54 -26.84 2.95
CA ARG A 474 -13.31 -26.49 2.23
C ARG A 474 -13.33 -27.07 0.84
N ASP A 475 -12.71 -26.39 -0.11
CA ASP A 475 -12.55 -26.90 -1.47
C ASP A 475 -11.38 -27.90 -1.59
N GLU A 476 -11.19 -28.45 -2.80
CA GLU A 476 -10.11 -29.39 -3.15
C GLU A 476 -8.70 -28.84 -2.89
N ASP A 477 -8.55 -27.51 -2.94
CA ASP A 477 -7.33 -26.77 -2.66
C ASP A 477 -7.17 -26.44 -1.16
N ASN A 478 -8.09 -26.94 -0.32
CA ASN A 478 -8.14 -26.76 1.14
C ASN A 478 -8.37 -25.29 1.57
N ASN A 479 -8.93 -24.44 0.70
CA ASN A 479 -9.38 -23.10 1.09
C ASN A 479 -10.73 -23.19 1.82
N PRO A 480 -11.01 -22.31 2.81
CA PRO A 480 -12.35 -22.22 3.37
C PRO A 480 -13.36 -21.73 2.32
N ARG A 481 -14.54 -22.34 2.32
CA ARG A 481 -15.71 -21.84 1.59
C ARG A 481 -16.05 -20.42 2.09
N LEU A 482 -16.45 -19.55 1.16
CA LEU A 482 -16.82 -18.15 1.46
C LEU A 482 -18.33 -17.92 1.34
N SER A 483 -19.02 -18.87 0.72
CA SER A 483 -20.47 -18.92 0.62
C SER A 483 -20.96 -20.31 1.01
N GLY A 484 -22.16 -20.34 1.59
CA GLY A 484 -22.93 -21.56 1.81
C GLY A 484 -23.35 -22.26 0.51
N GLY A 485 -24.31 -23.18 0.61
CA GLY A 485 -24.92 -23.90 -0.51
C GLY A 485 -24.46 -25.34 -0.70
N ASP A 486 -23.48 -25.84 0.06
CA ASP A 486 -23.22 -27.28 0.14
C ASP A 486 -24.28 -28.01 0.96
N ALA A 487 -24.62 -29.22 0.51
CA ALA A 487 -25.43 -30.13 1.28
C ALA A 487 -24.53 -31.03 2.14
N PHE A 488 -24.80 -31.08 3.44
CA PHE A 488 -24.23 -32.08 4.35
C PHE A 488 -25.36 -32.88 5.00
N ARG A 489 -25.11 -34.16 5.23
CA ARG A 489 -26.02 -35.07 5.93
C ARG A 489 -25.33 -35.64 7.16
N VAL A 490 -26.06 -35.68 8.28
CA VAL A 490 -25.56 -36.18 9.55
C VAL A 490 -26.44 -37.32 10.02
N VAL A 491 -25.85 -38.49 10.27
CA VAL A 491 -26.57 -39.71 10.63
C VAL A 491 -25.84 -40.43 11.76
N LEU A 492 -26.55 -40.82 12.82
CA LEU A 492 -26.02 -41.65 13.88
C LEU A 492 -26.39 -43.11 13.65
N LEU A 493 -25.39 -43.98 13.74
CA LEU A 493 -25.48 -45.40 13.49
C LEU A 493 -25.21 -46.17 14.78
N ARG A 494 -26.01 -47.19 15.05
CA ARG A 494 -25.83 -48.12 16.17
C ARG A 494 -25.82 -49.56 15.67
N ARG A 495 -25.06 -50.44 16.33
CA ARG A 495 -25.24 -51.89 16.15
C ARG A 495 -26.64 -52.31 16.58
N GLY A 496 -27.37 -53.01 15.70
CA GLY A 496 -28.59 -53.69 16.09
C GLY A 496 -28.29 -54.77 17.14
N GLY A 497 -28.90 -54.69 18.32
CA GLY A 497 -28.84 -55.74 19.33
C GLY A 497 -29.92 -56.79 19.09
N GLY A 498 -29.52 -58.04 18.85
CA GLY A 498 -30.33 -59.20 19.23
C GLY A 498 -30.15 -59.39 20.73
N GLY A 499 -31.26 -59.54 21.46
CA GLY A 499 -31.22 -59.80 22.89
C GLY A 499 -30.66 -61.19 23.16
N ASP A 500 -29.82 -61.30 24.19
CA ASP A 500 -29.59 -62.52 24.96
C ASP A 500 -29.02 -62.11 26.33
N ASP A 501 -29.85 -62.32 27.35
CA ASP A 501 -29.43 -62.49 28.74
C ASP A 501 -28.66 -63.81 28.83
N ASP A 502 -27.43 -63.80 29.37
CA ASP A 502 -27.01 -64.76 30.40
C ASP A 502 -25.57 -64.51 30.85
N GLY A 503 -25.41 -64.52 32.17
CA GLY A 503 -24.12 -64.44 32.85
C GLY A 503 -23.31 -65.73 32.68
N GLY A 504 -21.99 -65.58 32.56
CA GLY A 504 -21.11 -66.73 32.49
C GLY A 504 -19.63 -66.34 32.50
N SER A 505 -19.00 -66.60 33.64
CA SER A 505 -17.55 -66.55 33.90
C SER A 505 -16.67 -67.18 32.83
N GLY A 506 -15.45 -66.65 32.60
CA GLY A 506 -14.46 -67.40 31.81
C GLY A 506 -13.12 -66.69 31.52
N ARG A 507 -12.28 -66.61 32.54
CA ARG A 507 -10.80 -66.57 32.60
C ARG A 507 -9.92 -66.24 31.39
N VAL A 508 -8.90 -65.46 31.75
CA VAL A 508 -7.62 -65.09 31.13
C VAL A 508 -6.71 -66.28 30.76
N GLY A 509 -5.95 -66.11 29.67
CA GLY A 509 -4.64 -66.71 29.38
C GLY A 509 -4.22 -66.36 27.94
N ASN A 510 -3.35 -65.36 27.70
CA ASN A 510 -1.87 -65.47 27.62
C ASN A 510 -1.45 -66.44 26.49
N ASP A 511 -0.66 -66.11 25.46
CA ASP A 511 0.52 -65.23 25.39
C ASP A 511 0.81 -64.73 23.95
N ASP A 512 1.41 -63.53 23.90
CA ASP A 512 2.25 -62.91 22.85
C ASP A 512 3.44 -63.81 22.38
N PRO A 513 4.20 -63.55 21.27
CA PRO A 513 4.59 -62.22 20.79
C PRO A 513 4.75 -62.01 19.26
N CYS A 514 4.59 -60.75 18.82
CA CYS A 514 5.20 -60.19 17.61
C CYS A 514 6.25 -59.13 17.98
N VAL A 515 7.50 -59.27 17.50
CA VAL A 515 8.35 -58.12 17.11
C VAL A 515 9.22 -58.48 15.90
N GLY A 516 9.16 -57.62 14.88
CA GLY A 516 9.99 -57.56 13.68
C GLY A 516 9.09 -57.46 12.45
N GLY A 517 8.93 -56.37 11.73
CA GLY A 517 9.77 -55.18 11.54
C GLY A 517 9.98 -55.01 10.03
N GLY A 518 9.65 -53.83 9.48
CA GLY A 518 10.21 -53.34 8.22
C GLY A 518 9.38 -53.49 6.95
N ASP A 519 8.78 -52.36 6.58
CA ASP A 519 8.46 -51.81 5.25
C ASP A 519 8.94 -52.55 3.98
N ALA A 520 8.02 -52.71 3.01
CA ALA A 520 8.20 -52.18 1.64
C ALA A 520 6.94 -52.38 0.79
N ALA A 521 6.59 -51.33 0.04
CA ALA A 521 5.45 -51.20 -0.86
C ALA A 521 5.52 -52.12 -2.10
N ALA A 522 4.36 -52.59 -2.56
CA ALA A 522 3.70 -52.09 -3.78
C ALA A 522 2.72 -53.12 -4.40
N SER A 523 1.60 -52.56 -4.87
CA SER A 523 0.74 -53.01 -5.97
C SER A 523 -0.29 -54.13 -5.72
N GLY A 524 -1.54 -53.80 -6.07
CA GLY A 524 -2.55 -54.76 -6.52
C GLY A 524 -3.85 -54.80 -5.72
N ALA A 525 -4.95 -54.50 -6.41
CA ALA A 525 -6.33 -54.88 -6.14
C ALA A 525 -7.19 -54.04 -5.17
N ALA A 526 -8.24 -53.42 -5.73
CA ALA A 526 -9.56 -53.35 -5.09
C ALA A 526 -10.23 -54.75 -5.17
N PRO A 527 -11.29 -55.09 -4.39
CA PRO A 527 -12.06 -54.26 -3.45
C PRO A 527 -12.11 -54.83 -2.01
N GLU A 528 -12.20 -53.96 -1.00
CA GLU A 528 -12.65 -54.36 0.34
C GLU A 528 -14.19 -54.55 0.33
N GLU A 529 -14.63 -55.66 -0.25
CA GLU A 529 -15.97 -56.23 -0.08
C GLU A 529 -15.84 -57.56 0.68
N GLU A 530 -15.22 -57.56 1.88
CA GLU A 530 -15.19 -58.76 2.73
C GLU A 530 -15.00 -58.45 4.22
N ALA A 531 -15.92 -57.65 4.77
CA ALA A 531 -16.23 -57.65 6.20
C ALA A 531 -17.75 -57.73 6.47
N VAL A 532 -18.48 -58.35 5.53
CA VAL A 532 -19.90 -58.72 5.67
C VAL A 532 -19.99 -60.23 5.90
N ALA A 533 -19.37 -60.70 6.98
CA ALA A 533 -19.45 -62.11 7.40
C ALA A 533 -19.51 -62.24 8.93
N ALA A 534 -20.31 -61.38 9.56
CA ALA A 534 -20.96 -61.63 10.86
C ALA A 534 -22.05 -60.57 11.00
N GLY A 535 -23.32 -60.95 10.88
CA GLY A 535 -24.49 -60.06 10.83
C GLY A 535 -24.51 -58.93 11.87
N ARG A 536 -23.90 -57.80 11.53
CA ARG A 536 -23.83 -56.58 12.33
C ARG A 536 -24.38 -55.44 11.51
N VAL A 537 -25.68 -55.48 11.27
CA VAL A 537 -26.41 -54.40 10.60
C VAL A 537 -26.35 -53.17 11.52
N LEU A 538 -25.61 -52.15 11.09
CA LEU A 538 -25.72 -50.82 11.66
C LEU A 538 -27.07 -50.24 11.24
N ARG A 539 -27.87 -49.80 12.21
CA ARG A 539 -29.16 -49.13 11.97
C ARG A 539 -29.03 -47.65 12.27
N VAL A 540 -29.75 -46.84 11.52
CA VAL A 540 -29.91 -45.41 11.81
C VAL A 540 -30.64 -45.27 13.14
N ALA A 541 -29.95 -44.71 14.13
CA ALA A 541 -30.50 -44.44 15.44
C ALA A 541 -31.11 -43.04 15.53
N ALA A 542 -30.55 -42.07 14.80
CA ALA A 542 -31.07 -40.72 14.66
C ALA A 542 -30.47 -40.06 13.41
N GLU A 543 -31.18 -39.09 12.86
CA GLU A 543 -30.65 -38.14 11.88
C GLU A 543 -30.39 -36.80 12.58
N GLY A 544 -29.30 -36.13 12.20
CA GLY A 544 -28.95 -34.81 12.69
C GLY A 544 -29.45 -33.72 11.75
N GLU A 545 -29.64 -32.53 12.30
CA GLU A 545 -29.96 -31.32 11.55
C GLU A 545 -28.67 -30.60 11.16
N VAL A 546 -28.65 -30.00 9.96
CA VAL A 546 -27.55 -29.16 9.50
C VAL A 546 -28.09 -27.81 9.08
N PHE A 547 -27.55 -26.75 9.65
CA PHE A 547 -27.86 -25.37 9.37
C PHE A 547 -26.68 -24.70 8.65
N ASP A 548 -26.95 -24.11 7.49
CA ASP A 548 -25.97 -23.33 6.72
C ASP A 548 -25.91 -21.89 7.25
N CYS A 549 -24.73 -21.45 7.67
CA CYS A 549 -24.51 -20.08 8.18
C CYS A 549 -24.32 -19.05 7.04
N GLY A 550 -24.23 -19.49 5.79
CA GLY A 550 -24.09 -18.64 4.60
C GLY A 550 -22.66 -18.19 4.28
N ASP A 551 -21.71 -18.44 5.17
CA ASP A 551 -20.29 -18.05 5.07
C ASP A 551 -19.36 -19.24 4.80
N GLY A 552 -19.91 -20.38 4.38
CA GLY A 552 -19.17 -21.64 4.21
C GLY A 552 -18.94 -22.41 5.51
N SER A 553 -19.50 -21.95 6.63
CA SER A 553 -19.61 -22.72 7.87
C SER A 553 -21.03 -23.27 8.05
N TYR A 554 -21.12 -24.44 8.68
CA TYR A 554 -22.37 -25.13 8.96
C TYR A 554 -22.42 -25.50 10.44
N ARG A 555 -23.59 -25.39 11.06
CA ARG A 555 -23.85 -25.87 12.42
C ARG A 555 -24.68 -27.15 12.33
N ALA A 556 -24.18 -28.22 12.88
CA ALA A 556 -24.89 -29.49 12.94
C ALA A 556 -25.24 -29.86 14.37
N SER A 557 -26.42 -30.46 14.56
CA SER A 557 -26.89 -30.92 15.86
C SER A 557 -27.61 -32.26 15.74
N TYR A 558 -27.61 -33.04 16.81
CA TYR A 558 -28.42 -34.26 16.92
C TYR A 558 -28.79 -34.51 18.38
N THR A 559 -29.88 -35.25 18.61
CA THR A 559 -30.33 -35.63 19.96
C THR A 559 -30.60 -37.13 20.01
N LEU A 560 -30.09 -37.82 21.05
CA LEU A 560 -30.34 -39.24 21.31
C LEU A 560 -30.95 -39.42 22.69
N ARG A 561 -31.88 -40.37 22.83
CA ARG A 561 -32.49 -40.71 24.13
C ARG A 561 -31.82 -41.88 24.83
N GLU A 562 -31.13 -42.74 24.09
CA GLU A 562 -30.51 -43.96 24.63
C GLU A 562 -29.00 -43.74 24.81
N ALA A 563 -28.49 -44.09 25.99
CA ALA A 563 -27.07 -44.06 26.28
C ALA A 563 -26.35 -45.25 25.61
N GLY A 564 -25.13 -45.04 25.13
CA GLY A 564 -24.37 -46.09 24.45
C GLY A 564 -23.30 -45.56 23.49
N ARG A 565 -22.69 -46.48 22.74
CA ARG A 565 -21.70 -46.18 21.70
C ARG A 565 -22.37 -46.14 20.34
N TYR A 566 -22.12 -45.05 19.61
CA TYR A 566 -22.67 -44.77 18.28
C TYR A 566 -21.54 -44.40 17.32
N LEU A 567 -21.80 -44.52 16.03
CA LEU A 567 -20.95 -43.99 14.96
C LEU A 567 -21.69 -42.84 14.29
N LEU A 568 -21.11 -41.64 14.30
CA LEU A 568 -21.64 -40.44 13.66
C LEU A 568 -21.07 -40.34 12.25
N ALA A 569 -21.88 -40.67 11.25
CA ALA A 569 -21.55 -40.47 9.85
C ALA A 569 -21.96 -39.06 9.42
N VAL A 570 -20.98 -38.27 8.99
CA VAL A 570 -21.20 -37.01 8.28
C VAL A 570 -20.78 -37.22 6.82
N THR A 571 -21.69 -36.94 5.89
CA THR A 571 -21.48 -37.04 4.45
C THR A 571 -21.86 -35.76 3.73
N ASP A 572 -21.40 -35.58 2.51
CA ASP A 572 -21.87 -34.51 1.62
C ASP A 572 -23.20 -34.88 0.91
N GLY A 573 -23.63 -34.03 -0.03
CA GLY A 573 -24.83 -34.25 -0.85
C GLY A 573 -24.71 -35.40 -1.85
N GLY A 574 -23.49 -35.82 -2.20
CA GLY A 574 -23.20 -37.00 -3.02
C GLY A 574 -23.19 -38.30 -2.21
N GLY A 575 -23.15 -38.22 -0.87
CA GLY A 575 -23.05 -39.36 0.04
C GLY A 575 -21.62 -39.76 0.38
N GLU A 576 -20.62 -38.98 -0.01
CA GLU A 576 -19.22 -39.22 0.38
C GLU A 576 -18.96 -38.77 1.81
N HIS A 577 -18.18 -39.55 2.55
CA HIS A 577 -17.81 -39.25 3.92
C HIS A 577 -16.86 -38.04 3.98
N VAL A 578 -17.13 -37.12 4.91
CA VAL A 578 -16.16 -36.08 5.24
C VAL A 578 -14.93 -36.68 5.93
N ALA A 579 -13.84 -35.91 6.01
CA ALA A 579 -12.62 -36.35 6.71
C ALA A 579 -12.93 -36.98 8.09
N ASP A 580 -12.30 -38.11 8.39
CA ASP A 580 -12.41 -38.86 9.66
C ASP A 580 -13.82 -39.38 10.03
N SER A 581 -14.80 -39.27 9.11
CA SER A 581 -16.14 -39.85 9.26
C SER A 581 -16.12 -41.34 8.89
N PRO A 582 -16.82 -42.23 9.64
CA PRO A 582 -17.68 -41.93 10.78
C PRO A 582 -16.92 -41.80 12.12
N TYR A 583 -17.39 -40.89 12.98
CA TYR A 583 -16.79 -40.58 14.27
C TYR A 583 -17.37 -41.46 15.40
N PRO A 584 -16.56 -42.05 16.29
CA PRO A 584 -17.06 -42.77 17.46
C PRO A 584 -17.60 -41.78 18.51
N VAL A 585 -18.90 -41.85 18.78
CA VAL A 585 -19.59 -41.02 19.77
C VAL A 585 -19.99 -41.88 20.97
N LEU A 586 -19.62 -41.43 22.18
CA LEU A 586 -20.13 -41.98 23.43
C LEU A 586 -21.26 -41.10 23.96
N VAL A 587 -22.48 -41.63 23.94
CA VAL A 587 -23.65 -41.01 24.57
C VAL A 587 -23.71 -41.49 26.01
N LEU A 588 -23.52 -40.56 26.94
CA LEU A 588 -23.62 -40.82 28.38
C LEU A 588 -25.08 -40.70 28.83
N PRO A 589 -25.48 -41.42 29.89
CA PRO A 589 -26.75 -41.16 30.56
C PRO A 589 -26.85 -39.69 30.98
N GLY A 590 -28.04 -39.12 30.89
CA GLY A 590 -28.33 -37.78 31.38
C GLY A 590 -28.23 -37.68 32.92
N PRO A 591 -28.46 -36.49 33.49
CA PRO A 591 -28.49 -36.32 34.94
C PRO A 591 -29.57 -37.20 35.59
N PRO A 592 -29.32 -37.76 36.79
CA PRO A 592 -30.29 -38.58 37.50
C PRO A 592 -31.61 -37.84 37.75
N SER A 593 -32.73 -38.47 37.39
CA SER A 593 -34.07 -37.93 37.60
C SER A 593 -34.71 -38.59 38.83
N PRO A 594 -35.21 -37.81 39.81
CA PRO A 594 -35.95 -38.37 40.95
C PRO A 594 -37.15 -39.23 40.51
N ALA A 595 -37.87 -38.82 39.46
CA ALA A 595 -39.04 -39.54 38.95
C ALA A 595 -38.70 -40.86 38.24
N ALA A 596 -37.45 -41.06 37.83
CA ALA A 596 -36.96 -42.29 37.19
C ALA A 596 -36.15 -43.17 38.15
N THR A 597 -35.69 -42.64 39.29
CA THR A 597 -34.93 -43.37 40.30
C THR A 597 -35.81 -44.45 40.95
N ALA A 598 -35.37 -45.71 40.85
CA ALA A 598 -36.09 -46.86 41.37
C ALA A 598 -35.49 -47.32 42.71
N VAL A 599 -36.33 -47.66 43.69
CA VAL A 599 -35.87 -48.14 45.00
C VAL A 599 -36.25 -49.62 45.15
N THR A 600 -35.28 -50.45 45.53
CA THR A 600 -35.42 -51.91 45.67
C THR A 600 -34.79 -52.38 46.99
N GLY A 601 -35.23 -53.53 47.52
CA GLY A 601 -34.68 -54.13 48.74
C GLY A 601 -35.71 -54.37 49.84
N ALA A 602 -35.47 -55.36 50.69
CA ALA A 602 -36.40 -55.77 51.73
C ALA A 602 -36.73 -54.63 52.72
N GLY A 603 -35.73 -53.80 53.05
CA GLY A 603 -35.86 -52.67 53.97
C GLY A 603 -36.78 -51.53 53.49
N VAL A 604 -37.28 -51.57 52.24
CA VAL A 604 -38.28 -50.61 51.74
C VAL A 604 -39.68 -50.89 52.28
N ASN A 605 -39.99 -52.17 52.55
CA ASN A 605 -41.35 -52.62 52.89
C ASN A 605 -41.41 -53.40 54.23
N ALA A 606 -40.31 -53.99 54.68
CA ALA A 606 -40.28 -54.79 55.90
C ALA A 606 -38.94 -54.71 56.65
N ALA A 607 -39.00 -54.74 57.98
CA ALA A 607 -37.84 -54.87 58.85
C ALA A 607 -38.18 -55.63 60.14
N THR A 608 -37.17 -56.05 60.89
CA THR A 608 -37.35 -56.69 62.22
C THR A 608 -36.93 -55.71 63.30
N ALA A 609 -37.73 -55.54 64.35
CA ALA A 609 -37.48 -54.56 65.41
C ALA A 609 -36.08 -54.75 66.02
N GLY A 610 -35.29 -53.68 66.05
CA GLY A 610 -33.91 -53.68 66.55
C GLY A 610 -32.88 -54.36 65.64
N ALA A 611 -33.26 -54.83 64.44
CA ALA A 611 -32.33 -55.39 63.46
C ALA A 611 -32.01 -54.38 62.35
N PRO A 612 -30.81 -54.48 61.73
CA PRO A 612 -30.47 -53.67 60.57
C PRO A 612 -31.34 -54.06 59.36
N ALA A 613 -31.80 -53.06 58.61
CA ALA A 613 -32.50 -53.21 57.35
C ALA A 613 -31.84 -52.34 56.28
N SER A 614 -31.81 -52.83 55.03
CA SER A 614 -31.17 -52.14 53.92
C SER A 614 -32.02 -52.13 52.65
N PHE A 615 -31.78 -51.14 51.81
CA PHE A 615 -32.35 -50.99 50.49
C PHE A 615 -31.37 -50.27 49.55
N THR A 616 -31.60 -50.38 48.25
CA THR A 616 -30.79 -49.77 47.20
C THR A 616 -31.66 -48.82 46.39
N ALA A 617 -31.17 -47.62 46.10
CA ALA A 617 -31.78 -46.72 45.15
C ALA A 617 -30.95 -46.71 43.85
N HIS A 618 -31.54 -47.13 42.74
CA HIS A 618 -30.92 -47.14 41.41
C HIS A 618 -31.26 -45.85 40.67
N ALA A 619 -30.24 -45.07 40.31
CA ALA A 619 -30.43 -43.80 39.64
C ALA A 619 -30.63 -44.03 38.13
N HIS A 620 -31.71 -43.44 37.59
CA HIS A 620 -31.96 -43.40 36.14
C HIS A 620 -32.13 -41.96 35.69
N ASP A 621 -31.73 -41.67 34.45
CA ASP A 621 -31.97 -40.36 33.84
C ASP A 621 -33.44 -40.18 33.40
N ALA A 622 -33.79 -38.98 32.94
CA ALA A 622 -35.15 -38.69 32.48
C ALA A 622 -35.61 -39.55 31.27
N SER A 623 -34.67 -40.11 30.51
CA SER A 623 -34.92 -41.01 29.38
C SER A 623 -35.00 -42.48 29.80
N GLY A 624 -34.79 -42.79 31.08
CA GLY A 624 -34.84 -44.13 31.66
C GLY A 624 -33.51 -44.89 31.61
N ASN A 625 -32.42 -44.30 31.13
CA ASN A 625 -31.11 -44.96 31.12
C ASN A 625 -30.59 -45.09 32.55
N ALA A 626 -30.03 -46.25 32.89
CA ALA A 626 -29.31 -46.40 34.15
C ALA A 626 -28.13 -45.42 34.17
N CYS A 627 -27.98 -44.65 35.25
CA CYS A 627 -26.86 -43.72 35.41
C CYS A 627 -25.52 -44.41 35.75
N ALA A 628 -25.41 -45.70 35.44
CA ALA A 628 -24.17 -46.46 35.42
C ALA A 628 -23.58 -46.42 34.01
N PRO A 629 -22.40 -45.84 33.79
CA PRO A 629 -21.87 -45.62 32.45
C PRO A 629 -21.55 -46.95 31.75
N PRO A 630 -22.06 -47.20 30.52
CA PRO A 630 -21.70 -48.39 29.77
C PRO A 630 -20.22 -48.35 29.37
N GLY A 631 -19.43 -49.26 29.95
CA GLY A 631 -18.04 -49.50 29.53
C GLY A 631 -16.99 -48.52 30.05
N GLY A 632 -17.09 -48.08 31.32
CA GLY A 632 -15.98 -47.44 32.05
C GLY A 632 -15.80 -45.93 31.86
N GLY A 633 -16.81 -45.22 31.35
CA GLY A 633 -16.84 -43.75 31.36
C GLY A 633 -16.93 -43.17 32.77
N ALA A 634 -16.58 -41.89 32.96
CA ALA A 634 -16.81 -41.21 34.24
C ALA A 634 -18.33 -41.18 34.51
N PRO A 635 -18.82 -41.76 35.63
CA PRO A 635 -20.24 -41.77 35.93
C PRO A 635 -20.77 -40.34 36.15
N PRO A 636 -22.03 -40.06 35.80
CA PRO A 636 -22.66 -38.80 36.19
C PRO A 636 -22.62 -38.66 37.72
N ALA A 637 -22.36 -37.45 38.21
CA ALA A 637 -22.36 -37.19 39.65
C ALA A 637 -23.75 -37.51 40.22
N LEU A 638 -23.81 -38.43 41.19
CA LEU A 638 -25.04 -38.73 41.89
C LEU A 638 -25.40 -37.56 42.81
N PRO A 639 -26.60 -36.95 42.69
CA PRO A 639 -27.07 -35.94 43.63
C PRO A 639 -27.16 -36.50 45.06
N PRO A 640 -27.20 -35.65 46.09
CA PRO A 640 -27.40 -36.10 47.46
C PRO A 640 -28.79 -36.77 47.59
N LEU A 641 -28.82 -37.94 48.20
CA LEU A 641 -30.04 -38.68 48.51
C LEU A 641 -30.28 -38.63 50.02
N ARG A 642 -31.52 -38.33 50.41
CA ARG A 642 -31.95 -38.28 51.81
C ARG A 642 -33.11 -39.24 51.99
N ALA A 643 -32.90 -40.20 52.87
CA ALA A 643 -33.94 -41.11 53.34
C ALA A 643 -34.24 -40.85 54.83
N ARG A 644 -35.50 -40.96 55.22
CA ARG A 644 -35.93 -40.85 56.63
C ARG A 644 -36.99 -41.90 56.92
N LEU A 645 -36.81 -42.65 58.00
CA LEU A 645 -37.86 -43.51 58.54
C LEU A 645 -38.64 -42.71 59.59
N LEU A 646 -39.94 -42.54 59.40
CA LEU A 646 -40.81 -41.72 60.24
C LEU A 646 -41.84 -42.60 60.97
N THR A 647 -42.26 -42.20 62.17
CA THR A 647 -43.31 -42.88 62.95
C THR A 647 -44.71 -42.78 62.31
N GLY A 648 -44.84 -42.00 61.24
CA GLY A 648 -46.05 -41.73 60.46
C GLY A 648 -45.75 -40.67 59.39
N ALA A 649 -46.65 -40.44 58.43
CA ALA A 649 -46.45 -39.42 57.39
C ALA A 649 -46.25 -38.02 58.04
N GLY A 650 -45.10 -37.38 57.81
CA GLY A 650 -44.74 -36.10 58.45
C GLY A 650 -44.43 -36.18 59.96
N GLY A 651 -44.35 -37.37 60.56
CA GLY A 651 -44.03 -37.59 61.96
C GLY A 651 -42.53 -37.42 62.29
N PRO A 652 -42.13 -37.47 63.58
CA PRO A 652 -40.73 -37.43 63.96
C PRO A 652 -39.95 -38.63 63.38
N PRO A 653 -38.63 -38.47 63.14
CA PRO A 653 -37.79 -39.56 62.66
C PRO A 653 -37.75 -40.69 63.70
N ALA A 654 -38.18 -41.88 63.28
CA ALA A 654 -38.10 -43.11 64.06
C ALA A 654 -36.71 -43.74 64.02
N ALA A 655 -35.99 -43.54 62.91
CA ALA A 655 -34.59 -43.93 62.74
C ALA A 655 -33.92 -43.04 61.69
N GLU A 656 -32.61 -42.79 61.85
CA GLU A 656 -31.81 -42.19 60.79
C GLU A 656 -31.46 -43.26 59.73
N VAL A 657 -31.56 -42.88 58.46
CA VAL A 657 -31.18 -43.74 57.35
C VAL A 657 -29.87 -43.21 56.78
N ALA A 658 -28.82 -44.02 56.86
CA ALA A 658 -27.54 -43.73 56.23
C ALA A 658 -27.61 -44.16 54.77
N CYS A 659 -27.29 -43.25 53.85
CA CYS A 659 -27.25 -43.54 52.41
C CYS A 659 -25.88 -43.17 51.83
N VAL A 660 -25.19 -44.16 51.28
CA VAL A 660 -23.86 -44.04 50.71
C VAL A 660 -23.98 -44.06 49.17
N PRO A 661 -23.54 -43.00 48.45
CA PRO A 661 -23.53 -43.02 47.00
C PRO A 661 -22.42 -43.94 46.47
N LEU A 662 -22.73 -44.73 45.45
CA LEU A 662 -21.79 -45.54 44.67
C LEU A 662 -21.84 -45.08 43.20
N PRO A 663 -21.13 -43.98 42.86
CA PRO A 663 -21.25 -43.33 41.54
C PRO A 663 -20.89 -44.26 40.38
N SER A 664 -19.86 -45.10 40.52
CA SER A 664 -19.42 -46.05 39.49
C SER A 664 -20.50 -47.07 39.10
N GLU A 665 -21.48 -47.29 39.96
CA GLU A 665 -22.56 -48.25 39.78
C GLU A 665 -23.92 -47.55 39.62
N GLY A 666 -23.94 -46.21 39.61
CA GLY A 666 -25.16 -45.42 39.42
C GLY A 666 -26.23 -45.65 40.49
N ARG A 667 -25.84 -45.99 41.74
CA ARG A 667 -26.79 -46.32 42.82
C ARG A 667 -26.39 -45.73 44.17
N TRP A 668 -27.34 -45.69 45.11
CA TRP A 668 -27.10 -45.45 46.53
C TRP A 668 -27.42 -46.71 47.32
N GLU A 669 -26.55 -47.08 48.26
CA GLU A 669 -26.81 -48.12 49.25
C GLU A 669 -27.26 -47.46 50.54
N CYS A 670 -28.47 -47.81 51.00
CA CYS A 670 -29.06 -47.23 52.18
C CYS A 670 -29.31 -48.29 53.25
N ALA A 671 -29.03 -47.96 54.50
CA ALA A 671 -29.27 -48.83 55.64
C ALA A 671 -29.76 -48.02 56.85
N TYR A 672 -30.58 -48.67 57.68
CA TYR A 672 -31.05 -48.11 58.95
C TYR A 672 -31.21 -49.23 59.98
N GLU A 673 -31.15 -48.87 61.26
CA GLU A 673 -31.56 -49.77 62.34
C GLU A 673 -33.07 -49.61 62.56
N ALA A 674 -33.82 -50.71 62.46
CA ALA A 674 -35.25 -50.65 62.63
C ALA A 674 -35.63 -50.35 64.10
N PRO A 675 -36.64 -49.49 64.35
CA PRO A 675 -37.07 -49.16 65.71
C PRO A 675 -37.39 -50.40 66.55
N ALA A 676 -37.07 -50.36 67.83
CA ALA A 676 -37.35 -51.46 68.77
C ALA A 676 -38.86 -51.71 68.97
N ALA A 677 -39.71 -50.73 68.65
CA ALA A 677 -41.16 -50.85 68.71
C ALA A 677 -41.71 -51.43 67.39
N PRO A 678 -42.34 -52.62 67.39
CA PRO A 678 -43.04 -53.16 66.22
C PRO A 678 -44.19 -52.24 65.80
N GLY A 679 -44.40 -52.07 64.49
CA GLY A 679 -45.40 -51.14 63.99
C GLY A 679 -45.27 -50.84 62.49
N LEU A 680 -46.12 -49.94 62.00
CA LEU A 680 -46.05 -49.39 60.65
C LEU A 680 -45.32 -48.05 60.68
N TYR A 681 -44.31 -47.93 59.83
CA TYR A 681 -43.48 -46.73 59.66
C TYR A 681 -43.53 -46.25 58.21
N VAL A 682 -43.18 -44.98 57.99
CA VAL A 682 -43.14 -44.39 56.65
C VAL A 682 -41.70 -44.08 56.28
N LEU A 683 -41.21 -44.68 55.19
CA LEU A 683 -39.90 -44.38 54.63
C LEU A 683 -40.04 -43.35 53.51
N GLU A 684 -39.58 -42.14 53.77
CA GLU A 684 -39.49 -41.08 52.77
C GLU A 684 -38.10 -41.08 52.14
N VAL A 685 -38.03 -41.20 50.81
CA VAL A 685 -36.78 -41.13 50.04
C VAL A 685 -36.87 -39.97 49.07
N THR A 686 -35.94 -39.03 49.20
CA THR A 686 -35.88 -37.81 48.39
C THR A 686 -34.49 -37.59 47.81
N VAL A 687 -34.43 -37.01 46.62
CA VAL A 687 -33.19 -36.65 45.93
C VAL A 687 -33.13 -35.14 45.78
N GLY A 688 -31.99 -34.56 46.16
CA GLY A 688 -31.72 -33.12 46.03
C GLY A 688 -31.32 -32.73 44.60
N ALA A 689 -31.28 -31.43 44.31
CA ALA A 689 -30.75 -30.96 43.03
C ALA A 689 -29.26 -31.33 42.89
N SER A 690 -28.85 -31.71 41.68
CA SER A 690 -27.43 -31.97 41.38
C SER A 690 -26.63 -30.68 41.51
N VAL A 691 -25.63 -30.66 42.39
CA VAL A 691 -24.66 -29.56 42.46
C VAL A 691 -23.62 -29.82 41.37
N GLN A 692 -23.92 -29.41 40.13
CA GLN A 692 -22.89 -29.37 39.08
C GLN A 692 -22.04 -28.11 39.28
N GLY A 693 -20.73 -28.33 39.38
CA GLY A 693 -19.73 -27.28 39.61
C GLY A 693 -19.80 -26.17 38.57
N ALA A 694 -19.59 -24.94 39.07
CA ALA A 694 -19.30 -23.76 38.28
C ALA A 694 -18.23 -24.08 37.22
N GLY A 695 -18.65 -24.09 35.94
CA GLY A 695 -17.74 -24.16 34.82
C GLY A 695 -16.83 -22.94 34.82
N ALA A 696 -15.53 -23.20 34.69
CA ALA A 696 -14.52 -22.18 34.40
C ALA A 696 -14.93 -21.36 33.17
N ALA A 697 -15.27 -20.09 33.40
CA ALA A 697 -15.34 -19.09 32.35
C ALA A 697 -13.90 -18.72 31.95
N ALA A 698 -13.58 -18.91 30.67
CA ALA A 698 -12.42 -18.29 30.04
C ALA A 698 -12.65 -16.77 29.91
N PRO A 699 -11.58 -15.94 29.88
CA PRO A 699 -11.69 -14.51 30.10
C PRO A 699 -12.24 -13.79 28.86
N VAL A 700 -13.21 -12.91 29.06
CA VAL A 700 -13.58 -11.89 28.08
C VAL A 700 -13.30 -10.53 28.70
N GLY A 701 -12.57 -9.71 27.95
CA GLY A 701 -12.00 -8.44 28.38
C GLY A 701 -13.01 -7.31 28.57
N ASP A 702 -12.46 -6.27 29.19
CA ASP A 702 -12.98 -4.96 29.58
C ASP A 702 -14.21 -4.38 28.87
N GLY A 703 -15.08 -3.75 29.67
CA GLY A 703 -16.06 -2.77 29.19
C GLY A 703 -17.20 -2.42 30.16
N SER A 704 -16.91 -1.53 31.13
CA SER A 704 -17.82 -0.61 31.90
C SER A 704 -19.19 -0.30 31.26
N ALA A 705 -20.32 -0.02 31.92
CA ALA A 705 -20.74 0.08 33.32
C ALA A 705 -22.27 0.38 33.39
N GLY A 706 -22.94 -0.06 34.48
CA GLY A 706 -24.20 0.47 35.05
C GLY A 706 -25.51 -0.13 34.50
N GLY A 707 -26.46 -0.70 35.27
CA GLY A 707 -26.66 -0.83 36.71
C GLY A 707 -28.13 -0.49 37.06
N GLY A 708 -28.95 -1.49 37.46
CA GLY A 708 -30.19 -1.24 38.21
C GLY A 708 -31.37 -2.19 37.96
N ALA A 709 -31.37 -3.39 38.55
CA ALA A 709 -32.60 -4.09 38.96
C ALA A 709 -32.24 -5.11 40.06
N GLY A 710 -33.02 -5.14 41.15
CA GLY A 710 -32.72 -5.83 42.40
C GLY A 710 -32.70 -7.36 42.32
N PRO A 711 -32.22 -8.05 43.38
CA PRO A 711 -32.15 -9.50 43.39
C PRO A 711 -33.56 -10.08 43.55
N GLU A 712 -34.10 -10.60 42.46
CA GLU A 712 -35.20 -11.55 42.52
C GLU A 712 -34.63 -12.87 43.10
N ALA A 713 -35.25 -13.35 44.17
CA ALA A 713 -34.81 -14.52 44.91
C ALA A 713 -34.74 -15.75 43.99
N ALA A 714 -33.56 -16.38 43.92
CA ALA A 714 -33.41 -17.70 43.30
C ALA A 714 -34.34 -18.71 44.02
N PRO A 715 -35.07 -19.57 43.28
CA PRO A 715 -35.99 -20.52 43.88
C PRO A 715 -35.20 -21.55 44.71
N ALA A 716 -35.68 -21.84 45.92
CA ALA A 716 -35.14 -22.89 46.77
C ALA A 716 -35.10 -24.23 46.01
N ALA A 717 -33.91 -24.76 45.76
CA ALA A 717 -33.71 -26.06 45.10
C ALA A 717 -34.32 -27.18 45.96
N GLY A 718 -35.52 -27.61 45.61
CA GLY A 718 -36.35 -28.53 46.39
C GLY A 718 -35.90 -29.99 46.27
N TRP A 719 -35.84 -30.68 47.41
CA TRP A 719 -35.78 -32.13 47.49
C TRP A 719 -37.06 -32.71 46.87
N ARG A 720 -36.93 -33.70 45.97
CA ARG A 720 -38.07 -34.35 45.31
C ARG A 720 -38.14 -35.82 45.70
N HIS A 721 -39.36 -36.32 45.91
CA HIS A 721 -39.58 -37.74 46.17
C HIS A 721 -39.14 -38.59 44.96
N VAL A 722 -38.48 -39.70 45.24
CA VAL A 722 -38.20 -40.71 44.22
C VAL A 722 -39.48 -41.47 43.84
N ARG A 723 -39.46 -42.17 42.71
CA ARG A 723 -40.60 -42.98 42.26
C ARG A 723 -41.05 -43.95 43.37
N GLY A 724 -42.31 -43.87 43.76
CA GLY A 724 -42.92 -44.74 44.77
C GLY A 724 -42.74 -44.30 46.23
N SER A 725 -41.95 -43.26 46.51
CA SER A 725 -41.89 -42.66 47.84
C SER A 725 -43.13 -41.77 48.09
N PRO A 726 -43.67 -41.72 49.32
CA PRO A 726 -43.26 -42.46 50.52
C PRO A 726 -43.64 -43.96 50.48
N PHE A 727 -42.80 -44.80 51.09
CA PHE A 727 -43.00 -46.25 51.22
C PHE A 727 -43.49 -46.63 52.62
N GLY A 728 -44.31 -47.68 52.75
CA GLY A 728 -44.75 -48.21 54.04
C GLY A 728 -43.85 -49.35 54.51
N VAL A 729 -43.20 -49.19 55.67
CA VAL A 729 -42.30 -50.19 56.27
C VAL A 729 -43.01 -50.87 57.44
N ARG A 730 -43.20 -52.19 57.35
CA ARG A 730 -43.69 -53.00 58.47
C ARG A 730 -42.54 -53.53 59.32
N VAL A 731 -42.46 -53.08 60.57
CA VAL A 731 -41.48 -53.56 61.55
C VAL A 731 -42.11 -54.65 62.42
N ALA A 732 -41.64 -55.89 62.29
CA ALA A 732 -42.13 -57.04 63.04
C ALA A 732 -41.32 -57.28 64.33
N ALA A 733 -41.94 -57.84 65.37
CA ALA A 733 -41.22 -58.24 66.59
C ALA A 733 -40.19 -59.35 66.28
N PRO A 734 -39.05 -59.43 67.01
CA PRO A 734 -38.06 -60.50 66.82
C PRO A 734 -38.72 -61.85 67.13
N ALA A 735 -38.47 -62.86 66.30
CA ALA A 735 -38.99 -64.20 66.51
C ALA A 735 -38.42 -64.79 67.81
N GLY A 736 -39.21 -64.80 68.88
CA GLY A 736 -38.82 -65.31 70.20
C GLY A 736 -39.53 -64.68 71.40
N CYS A 737 -40.15 -63.50 71.24
CA CYS A 737 -40.92 -62.87 72.32
C CYS A 737 -42.37 -63.37 72.34
N ALA A 738 -42.58 -64.58 72.88
CA ALA A 738 -43.88 -64.97 73.41
C ALA A 738 -43.94 -64.58 74.90
N ALA A 739 -44.67 -63.52 75.22
CA ALA A 739 -45.00 -63.20 76.61
C ALA A 739 -46.50 -62.89 76.72
N SER A 740 -47.19 -63.84 77.35
CA SER A 740 -48.38 -63.77 78.21
C SER A 740 -49.35 -62.59 78.07
N GLY A 741 -50.63 -62.95 77.90
CA GLY A 741 -51.78 -62.06 77.92
C GLY A 741 -51.89 -61.21 79.20
N GLU A 742 -52.71 -60.16 79.07
CA GLU A 742 -52.92 -59.05 80.02
C GLU A 742 -51.95 -57.86 79.91
N ALA A 743 -51.66 -57.43 78.67
CA ALA A 743 -51.24 -56.04 78.40
C ALA A 743 -51.64 -55.53 77.01
N ALA A 744 -52.65 -56.14 76.36
CA ALA A 744 -53.10 -55.79 75.01
C ALA A 744 -54.42 -54.99 74.95
N ALA A 745 -55.03 -54.64 76.09
CA ALA A 745 -56.32 -53.95 76.13
C ALA A 745 -56.27 -52.48 76.59
N ALA A 746 -55.08 -51.92 76.87
CA ALA A 746 -54.95 -50.56 77.41
C ALA A 746 -54.25 -49.54 76.47
N ALA A 747 -53.87 -49.93 75.25
CA ALA A 747 -53.19 -49.04 74.29
C ALA A 747 -54.00 -48.74 73.00
N ALA A 748 -55.28 -49.13 72.94
CA ALA A 748 -56.16 -48.91 71.78
C ALA A 748 -57.05 -47.65 71.90
N ALA A 749 -56.84 -46.81 72.92
CA ALA A 749 -57.71 -45.65 73.21
C ALA A 749 -57.01 -44.29 73.22
N ALA A 750 -55.79 -44.17 72.65
CA ALA A 750 -55.11 -42.88 72.58
C ALA A 750 -54.21 -42.77 71.34
N CYS A 751 -54.81 -42.50 70.16
CA CYS A 751 -54.25 -41.59 69.15
C CYS A 751 -55.26 -41.32 68.00
N PRO A 752 -55.39 -40.07 67.53
CA PRO A 752 -56.40 -39.65 66.56
C PRO A 752 -56.03 -40.00 65.09
N PRO A 753 -57.01 -40.08 64.16
CA PRO A 753 -56.75 -40.32 62.74
C PRO A 753 -56.20 -39.05 62.04
N PRO A 754 -55.35 -39.19 61.01
CA PRO A 754 -54.80 -38.03 60.31
C PRO A 754 -55.85 -37.29 59.47
N CYS A 755 -55.59 -36.00 59.32
CA CYS A 755 -56.39 -34.93 58.75
C CYS A 755 -56.95 -35.17 57.33
N ALA A 756 -58.18 -34.68 57.15
CA ALA A 756 -59.03 -34.79 55.96
C ALA A 756 -58.60 -33.93 54.77
N ARG A 757 -57.41 -34.19 54.20
CA ARG A 757 -57.02 -33.64 52.89
C ARG A 757 -56.66 -34.69 51.84
N ASP A 758 -56.49 -35.96 52.22
CA ASP A 758 -56.15 -37.06 51.30
C ASP A 758 -57.31 -38.03 50.96
N ALA A 759 -58.48 -37.85 51.56
CA ALA A 759 -59.64 -38.71 51.30
C ALA A 759 -60.19 -38.56 49.87
N VAL A 760 -60.01 -37.39 49.23
CA VAL A 760 -60.57 -37.10 47.89
C VAL A 760 -59.81 -37.86 46.79
N GLY A 761 -58.48 -37.95 46.89
CA GLY A 761 -57.67 -38.72 45.93
C GLY A 761 -57.85 -40.22 46.07
N TRP A 762 -58.05 -40.71 47.30
CA TRP A 762 -58.31 -42.14 47.55
C TRP A 762 -59.68 -42.58 47.03
N TRP A 763 -60.74 -41.81 47.31
CA TRP A 763 -62.09 -42.11 46.80
C TRP A 763 -62.21 -41.92 45.29
N ALA A 764 -61.51 -40.95 44.69
CA ALA A 764 -61.41 -40.84 43.23
C ALA A 764 -60.69 -42.05 42.61
N GLY A 765 -59.69 -42.63 43.29
CA GLY A 765 -59.03 -43.87 42.87
C GLY A 765 -59.91 -45.12 42.99
N VAL A 766 -60.78 -45.18 44.01
CA VAL A 766 -61.76 -46.27 44.17
C VAL A 766 -62.86 -46.16 43.10
N ALA A 767 -63.41 -44.96 42.87
CA ALA A 767 -64.43 -44.73 41.84
C ALA A 767 -63.92 -45.04 40.42
N ARG A 768 -62.67 -44.67 40.08
CA ARG A 768 -62.03 -45.02 38.80
C ARG A 768 -61.84 -46.53 38.64
N ARG A 769 -61.50 -47.26 39.71
CA ARG A 769 -61.34 -48.73 39.67
C ARG A 769 -62.68 -49.44 39.50
N GLU A 770 -63.72 -48.99 40.19
CA GLU A 770 -65.04 -49.61 40.08
C GLU A 770 -65.73 -49.30 38.75
N TYR A 771 -65.58 -48.08 38.22
CA TYR A 771 -66.06 -47.71 36.88
C TYR A 771 -65.36 -48.53 35.78
N ALA A 772 -64.03 -48.67 35.85
CA ALA A 772 -63.26 -49.49 34.91
C ALA A 772 -63.61 -50.99 35.02
N ALA A 773 -63.90 -51.50 36.23
CA ALA A 773 -64.34 -52.88 36.42
C ALA A 773 -65.74 -53.16 35.83
N ALA A 774 -66.65 -52.19 35.93
CA ALA A 774 -68.00 -52.28 35.36
C ALA A 774 -68.03 -52.17 33.81
N ASN A 775 -67.06 -51.46 33.22
CA ASN A 775 -66.97 -51.22 31.76
C ASN A 775 -65.82 -51.98 31.07
N GLY A 776 -65.46 -53.17 31.57
CA GLY A 776 -64.52 -54.08 30.88
C GLY A 776 -63.10 -53.54 30.72
N GLY A 777 -62.67 -52.66 31.62
CA GLY A 777 -61.37 -51.99 31.61
C GLY A 777 -61.34 -50.68 30.81
N SER A 778 -62.46 -50.21 30.25
CA SER A 778 -62.53 -48.96 29.48
C SER A 778 -62.90 -47.75 30.36
N MET A 779 -62.17 -46.65 30.17
CA MET A 779 -62.42 -45.34 30.79
C MET A 779 -63.11 -44.33 29.83
N ALA A 780 -63.55 -44.78 28.65
CA ALA A 780 -64.18 -43.90 27.66
C ALA A 780 -65.51 -43.33 28.20
N GLY A 781 -65.57 -42.01 28.42
CA GLY A 781 -66.74 -41.28 28.93
C GLY A 781 -66.62 -40.79 30.38
N PHE A 782 -65.51 -41.09 31.08
CA PHE A 782 -65.20 -40.48 32.38
C PHE A 782 -64.40 -39.19 32.15
N ASP A 783 -65.10 -38.11 31.84
CA ASP A 783 -64.47 -36.82 31.50
C ASP A 783 -64.14 -36.04 32.79
N ASP A 784 -62.85 -35.91 33.10
CA ASP A 784 -62.33 -34.86 33.99
C ASP A 784 -62.35 -33.55 33.17
N GLY A 785 -63.54 -33.01 32.94
CA GLY A 785 -63.76 -31.89 32.03
C GLY A 785 -63.26 -30.56 32.59
N ASP A 786 -62.13 -30.09 32.06
CA ASP A 786 -61.97 -28.67 31.71
C ASP A 786 -62.64 -28.48 30.34
N GLY A 787 -63.89 -28.03 30.37
CA GLY A 787 -64.67 -27.77 29.16
C GLY A 787 -64.36 -26.41 28.52
N GLU A 788 -64.49 -26.37 27.19
CA GLU A 788 -65.31 -25.32 26.56
C GLU A 788 -66.39 -26.00 25.72
N ALA A 789 -67.62 -25.53 25.90
CA ALA A 789 -68.86 -26.16 25.48
C ALA A 789 -69.20 -25.94 24.00
N ALA A 790 -69.91 -26.90 23.39
CA ALA A 790 -71.07 -26.60 22.55
C ALA A 790 -71.96 -27.84 22.39
N SER A 791 -73.15 -27.76 22.98
CA SER A 791 -74.29 -28.64 22.84
C SER A 791 -74.84 -28.68 21.41
N GLY A 792 -75.30 -29.86 21.00
CA GLY A 792 -76.11 -30.08 19.81
C GLY A 792 -77.03 -31.29 19.95
N GLY A 793 -77.96 -31.25 20.90
CA GLY A 793 -79.29 -31.89 20.78
C GLY A 793 -79.46 -33.34 21.23
N GLY A 794 -80.28 -33.51 22.28
CA GLY A 794 -81.34 -34.52 22.27
C GLY A 794 -80.99 -35.92 22.80
N GLY A 795 -80.54 -36.01 24.04
CA GLY A 795 -80.51 -37.26 24.79
C GLY A 795 -80.67 -36.96 26.27
N THR A 796 -81.65 -37.58 26.92
CA THR A 796 -81.89 -37.49 28.37
C THR A 796 -80.60 -37.72 29.14
N GLU A 797 -80.10 -36.69 29.83
CA GLU A 797 -78.82 -36.75 30.53
C GLU A 797 -78.82 -37.84 31.62
N PRO A 798 -77.73 -38.64 31.72
CA PRO A 798 -77.63 -39.78 32.63
C PRO A 798 -77.74 -39.38 34.11
N GLU A 799 -77.50 -38.12 34.45
CA GLU A 799 -77.69 -37.57 35.79
C GLU A 799 -79.16 -37.54 36.22
N ALA A 800 -80.07 -37.14 35.33
CA ALA A 800 -81.50 -37.15 35.61
C ALA A 800 -82.04 -38.58 35.78
N ALA A 801 -81.49 -39.55 35.04
CA ALA A 801 -81.83 -40.97 35.19
C ALA A 801 -81.28 -41.58 36.49
N TYR A 802 -80.08 -41.17 36.93
CA TYR A 802 -79.47 -41.63 38.18
C TYR A 802 -80.19 -41.07 39.42
N VAL A 803 -80.59 -39.79 39.39
CA VAL A 803 -81.37 -39.14 40.47
C VAL A 803 -82.79 -39.71 40.54
N ALA A 804 -83.44 -39.99 39.40
CA ALA A 804 -84.74 -40.65 39.37
C ALA A 804 -84.69 -42.10 39.89
N ALA A 805 -83.57 -42.80 39.70
CA ALA A 805 -83.36 -44.17 40.21
C ALA A 805 -83.01 -44.21 41.71
N ASN A 806 -82.61 -43.09 42.33
CA ASN A 806 -82.15 -43.03 43.72
C ASN A 806 -82.79 -41.88 44.51
N PRO A 807 -84.11 -41.92 44.78
CA PRO A 807 -84.91 -40.80 45.34
C PRO A 807 -84.60 -40.43 46.82
N GLY A 808 -83.45 -40.84 47.36
CA GLY A 808 -82.95 -40.44 48.68
C GLY A 808 -81.57 -39.79 48.68
N VAL A 809 -80.95 -39.59 47.50
CA VAL A 809 -79.61 -39.00 47.38
C VAL A 809 -79.74 -37.50 47.15
N ALA A 810 -79.30 -36.68 48.10
CA ALA A 810 -79.28 -35.24 47.97
C ALA A 810 -78.16 -34.82 46.99
N VAL A 811 -78.52 -34.11 45.93
CA VAL A 811 -77.56 -33.50 44.99
C VAL A 811 -77.11 -32.16 45.58
N VAL A 812 -75.80 -31.95 45.66
CA VAL A 812 -75.20 -30.75 46.26
C VAL A 812 -74.39 -30.02 45.19
N GLU A 813 -74.82 -28.83 44.80
CA GLU A 813 -74.26 -28.10 43.65
C GLU A 813 -72.98 -27.30 43.98
N ARG A 814 -72.63 -27.13 45.27
CA ARG A 814 -71.39 -26.46 45.69
C ARG A 814 -70.64 -27.28 46.74
N LEU A 815 -69.33 -27.47 46.53
CA LEU A 815 -68.45 -28.30 47.37
C LEU A 815 -68.42 -27.89 48.85
N GLU A 816 -68.67 -26.62 49.15
CA GLU A 816 -68.71 -26.05 50.49
C GLU A 816 -69.97 -26.47 51.27
N ASP A 817 -71.05 -26.81 50.58
CA ASP A 817 -72.31 -27.26 51.19
C ASP A 817 -72.22 -28.72 51.70
N LEU A 818 -71.27 -29.53 51.19
CA LEU A 818 -70.99 -30.89 51.69
C LEU A 818 -70.41 -30.87 53.12
N TRP A 819 -69.64 -29.84 53.45
CA TRP A 819 -69.12 -29.65 54.81
C TRP A 819 -70.26 -29.26 55.77
N LEU A 820 -71.19 -28.41 55.32
CA LEU A 820 -72.36 -28.00 56.10
C LEU A 820 -73.32 -29.19 56.33
N LEU A 821 -73.52 -30.04 55.32
CA LEU A 821 -74.27 -31.30 55.43
C LEU A 821 -73.61 -32.31 56.37
N SER A 822 -72.28 -32.46 56.33
CA SER A 822 -71.54 -33.33 57.26
C SER A 822 -71.59 -32.82 58.71
N LYS A 823 -71.64 -31.50 58.89
CA LYS A 823 -71.80 -30.85 60.20
C LYS A 823 -73.24 -31.00 60.73
N LEU A 824 -74.24 -30.77 59.89
CA LEU A 824 -75.66 -30.96 60.22
C LEU A 824 -76.01 -32.42 60.50
N GLN A 825 -75.42 -33.39 59.79
CA GLN A 825 -75.60 -34.83 60.08
C GLN A 825 -74.92 -35.26 61.38
N ARG A 826 -73.78 -34.65 61.74
CA ARG A 826 -73.13 -34.88 63.04
C ARG A 826 -73.94 -34.27 64.18
N GLU A 827 -74.51 -33.08 64.00
CA GLU A 827 -75.39 -32.44 64.97
C GLU A 827 -76.72 -33.21 65.12
N ARG A 828 -77.25 -33.81 64.04
CA ARG A 828 -78.40 -34.75 64.07
C ARG A 828 -78.05 -36.08 64.75
N ALA A 829 -76.85 -36.62 64.55
CA ALA A 829 -76.39 -37.85 65.21
C ALA A 829 -76.14 -37.65 66.71
N THR A 830 -75.72 -36.46 67.14
CA THR A 830 -75.65 -36.10 68.56
C THR A 830 -77.01 -35.78 69.19
N ALA A 831 -78.00 -35.32 68.39
CA ALA A 831 -79.37 -35.14 68.85
C ALA A 831 -80.18 -36.46 68.91
N ALA A 832 -79.79 -37.49 68.13
CA ALA A 832 -80.39 -38.82 68.15
C ALA A 832 -79.97 -39.72 69.34
N GLY A 833 -79.13 -39.21 70.25
CA GLY A 833 -78.90 -39.78 71.59
C GLY A 833 -79.98 -39.42 72.62
N ALA A 834 -80.96 -38.58 72.26
CA ALA A 834 -82.18 -38.33 73.02
C ALA A 834 -83.37 -38.82 72.17
N GLY A 835 -84.24 -39.64 72.75
CA GLY A 835 -85.10 -40.54 71.99
C GLY A 835 -86.13 -39.90 71.04
N GLY A 836 -86.37 -40.59 69.92
CA GLY A 836 -87.70 -40.79 69.35
C GLY A 836 -88.14 -39.92 68.17
N GLY A 837 -87.85 -40.37 66.93
CA GLY A 837 -88.79 -40.37 65.80
C GLY A 837 -88.89 -39.15 64.88
N ALA A 838 -88.20 -39.20 63.73
CA ALA A 838 -88.72 -39.02 62.35
C ALA A 838 -87.54 -39.03 61.35
#